data_AF-R6ZV85-F1
#
_entry.id   AF-R6ZV85-F1
#
_cell.length_a   1.000
_cell.length_b   1.000
_cell.length_c   1.000
_cell.angle_alpha   90.00
_cell.angle_beta   90.00
_cell.angle_gamma   90.00
#
_symmetry.space_group_name_H-M   'P 1'
#
loop_
_entity.id
_entity.type
_entity.pdbx_description
1 polymer ?
#
loop_
_entity_poly.entity_id
_entity_poly.type
_entity_poly.pdbx_seq_one_letter_code
_entity_poly.pdbx_strand_id
1 'polypeptide(L)'
;MSETVKRPAPIHLSEEQLLSRLPGQIGKVKLDYTYYPGEDLYSDGAIEDELLSIVKESARIEYPEIIEKKNSWPILYHLSPLRGNIIDWLPIGKNHKVLEIGSGCGAITEKLSEKAGQVTCVDLSAKRSQINAYRNQDRDNIEIHVGNFSDIEPSLEQDYDFACMIGVFEYGQSYIHTKTPYEDFLKIMQRHVKKDGRIVIAIENKYGLKYWAGCKEDHTGRYFDGLMGYPEGGSARTFTRQGLQRIFRNCGVSDYSFYYPYPDYKFPTTIYSDERLPRQGELTDNIRNFDRDRMVLFQEKYVYDGMIRDGLYDVFSNSYLVVLGNKPEISYVKYSNDRTREYEIRTEILHKEDGQRVVQKTALNEDAAEHIKRLKRSFELLEKRYAGGGLLINSCTLSEDGYSAVFPYENGVTLEELLDDCLDREDLDGFYRLFDKYLELISYGEGSGVADYDLIFANILVDQDKWIVIDYEWTMEREISASEIAFRAVYCYVLEEEKRNKLNLDYILSKLQITQEQAEEFREKEKSFQKQVTGKHKSMGEIRAAIGTYCVDPKKLMEEHLQEILDRRIQVYYDKGQGFCEEQSAYLPDVYIEENRIKTEIAVDGDMRNLRIDPADKKCMVKLIELRLNEQEVPQSRKYFETNGRMLRKGSYVFDTKDPNMTIKLRELMKPGDNLLQIEMEVVPLPDALAEDLMAATKKLF
;
A
#
# COMPACT_ATOMS: atom_id res chain seq x y z
N MET A 1 2.15 -10.38 64.77
CA MET A 1 2.79 -11.33 63.84
C MET A 1 2.30 -10.99 62.44
N SER A 2 3.14 -10.36 61.63
CA SER A 2 2.90 -10.16 60.20
C SER A 2 4.19 -10.52 59.49
N GLU A 3 4.23 -11.72 58.92
CA GLU A 3 5.35 -12.21 58.13
C GLU A 3 5.51 -11.33 56.88
N THR A 4 6.65 -10.68 56.78
CA THR A 4 7.08 -9.96 55.58
C THR A 4 7.63 -11.00 54.60
N VAL A 5 6.86 -11.30 53.56
CA VAL A 5 7.31 -12.11 52.43
C VAL A 5 8.39 -11.30 51.69
N LYS A 6 9.66 -11.64 51.93
CA LYS A 6 10.79 -11.16 51.12
C LYS A 6 10.63 -11.70 49.70
N ARG A 7 10.48 -10.81 48.71
CA ARG A 7 10.65 -11.16 47.30
C ARG A 7 12.04 -11.80 47.10
N PRO A 8 12.17 -12.89 46.35
CA PRO A 8 13.48 -13.43 46.02
C PRO A 8 14.29 -12.36 45.27
N ALA A 9 15.57 -12.21 45.62
CA ALA A 9 16.48 -11.41 44.83
C ALA A 9 16.56 -11.98 43.40
N PRO A 10 16.63 -11.14 42.35
CA PRO A 10 16.82 -11.62 40.99
C PRO A 10 18.11 -12.43 40.92
N ILE A 11 17.98 -13.68 40.45
CA ILE A 11 19.13 -14.54 40.19
C ILE A 11 19.78 -14.01 38.91
N HIS A 12 20.89 -13.28 39.04
CA HIS A 12 21.78 -13.04 37.91
C HIS A 12 22.45 -14.38 37.57
N LEU A 13 21.94 -15.04 36.54
CA LEU A 13 22.57 -16.22 35.94
C LEU A 13 23.91 -15.78 35.32
N SER A 14 24.95 -16.59 35.42
CA SER A 14 26.21 -16.34 34.70
C SER A 14 26.01 -16.57 33.19
N GLU A 15 26.82 -15.91 32.35
CA GLU A 15 26.86 -16.06 30.88
C GLU A 15 26.88 -17.54 30.43
N GLU A 16 27.63 -18.37 31.17
CA GLU A 16 27.71 -19.83 30.99
C GLU A 16 26.36 -20.57 31.20
N GLN A 17 25.47 -20.07 32.06
CA GLN A 17 24.18 -20.68 32.37
C GLN A 17 23.08 -20.29 31.36
N LEU A 18 23.20 -19.12 30.72
CA LEU A 18 22.35 -18.67 29.61
C LEU A 18 22.68 -19.45 28.33
N LEU A 19 23.96 -19.59 28.00
CA LEU A 19 24.44 -20.37 26.85
C LEU A 19 24.08 -21.86 26.96
N SER A 20 24.07 -22.46 28.17
CA SER A 20 23.68 -23.87 28.35
C SER A 20 22.21 -24.20 28.03
N ARG A 21 21.35 -23.18 27.82
CA ARG A 21 19.92 -23.35 27.52
C ARG A 21 19.56 -23.11 26.06
N LEU A 22 20.46 -22.55 25.26
CA LEU A 22 20.21 -22.27 23.85
C LEU A 22 20.65 -23.45 22.98
N PRO A 23 19.80 -23.96 22.07
CA PRO A 23 20.15 -25.11 21.25
C PRO A 23 21.13 -24.70 20.15
N GLY A 24 22.31 -25.33 20.10
CA GLY A 24 23.28 -25.13 19.00
C GLY A 24 22.83 -25.74 17.66
N GLN A 25 21.72 -26.48 17.65
CA GLN A 25 21.11 -27.04 16.45
C GLN A 25 19.60 -27.23 16.66
N ILE A 26 18.80 -26.85 15.66
CA ILE A 26 17.36 -27.13 15.58
C ILE A 26 17.09 -27.83 14.25
N GLY A 27 16.62 -29.07 14.31
CA GLY A 27 16.57 -29.94 13.14
C GLY A 27 17.96 -30.09 12.52
N LYS A 28 18.10 -29.67 11.26
CA LYS A 28 19.37 -29.64 10.54
C LYS A 28 20.07 -28.27 10.53
N VAL A 29 19.39 -27.22 10.99
CA VAL A 29 19.92 -25.85 11.03
C VAL A 29 20.85 -25.67 12.22
N LYS A 30 22.04 -25.11 11.98
CA LYS A 30 23.02 -24.80 13.04
C LYS A 30 22.80 -23.39 13.58
N LEU A 31 22.97 -23.22 14.89
CA LEU A 31 22.95 -21.91 15.55
C LEU A 31 24.24 -21.71 16.33
N ASP A 32 24.93 -20.62 16.05
CA ASP A 32 26.16 -20.20 16.72
C ASP A 32 25.88 -18.97 17.59
N TYR A 33 26.07 -19.12 18.90
CA TYR A 33 25.87 -18.08 19.91
C TYR A 33 27.18 -17.53 20.47
N THR A 34 28.32 -17.79 19.82
CA THR A 34 29.66 -17.38 20.30
C THR A 34 29.74 -15.89 20.62
N TYR A 35 29.01 -15.04 19.88
CA TYR A 35 28.97 -13.58 20.04
C TYR A 35 27.61 -13.06 20.56
N TYR A 36 26.76 -13.94 21.12
CA TYR A 36 25.47 -13.53 21.68
C TYR A 36 25.67 -13.02 23.11
N PRO A 37 25.27 -11.77 23.45
CA PRO A 37 25.53 -11.17 24.76
C PRO A 37 24.65 -11.72 25.90
N GLY A 38 23.78 -12.69 25.61
CA GLY A 38 22.82 -13.26 26.56
C GLY A 38 21.44 -12.60 26.54
N GLU A 39 21.29 -11.46 25.86
CA GLU A 39 20.02 -10.77 25.63
C GLU A 39 19.81 -10.39 24.15
N ASP A 40 18.54 -10.39 23.71
CA ASP A 40 18.19 -10.01 22.35
C ASP A 40 18.40 -8.51 22.14
N LEU A 41 19.23 -8.15 21.16
CA LEU A 41 19.52 -6.75 20.81
C LEU A 41 18.40 -6.11 19.95
N TYR A 42 17.41 -6.90 19.52
CA TYR A 42 16.24 -6.47 18.77
C TYR A 42 15.04 -7.39 19.08
N SER A 43 13.82 -6.85 19.20
CA SER A 43 12.59 -7.65 19.34
C SER A 43 11.36 -6.89 18.83
N ASP A 44 10.47 -7.59 18.13
CA ASP A 44 9.13 -7.12 17.76
C ASP A 44 8.10 -7.33 18.91
N GLY A 45 8.55 -7.80 20.08
CA GLY A 45 7.75 -7.98 21.29
C GLY A 45 7.07 -9.35 21.40
N ALA A 46 5.95 -9.42 22.11
CA ALA A 46 5.27 -10.68 22.45
C ALA A 46 4.79 -11.50 21.24
N ILE A 47 4.69 -10.88 20.06
CA ILE A 47 4.28 -11.55 18.82
C ILE A 47 5.28 -12.64 18.38
N GLU A 48 6.54 -12.52 18.79
CA GLU A 48 7.57 -13.51 18.47
C GLU A 48 7.33 -14.85 19.19
N ASP A 49 6.68 -14.84 20.35
CA ASP A 49 6.30 -16.08 21.06
C ASP A 49 5.21 -16.84 20.29
N GLU A 50 4.26 -16.10 19.69
CA GLU A 50 3.23 -16.67 18.83
C GLU A 50 3.83 -17.21 17.52
N LEU A 51 4.72 -16.44 16.88
CA LEU A 51 5.45 -16.91 15.69
C LEU A 51 6.24 -18.19 15.98
N LEU A 52 6.93 -18.26 17.12
CA LEU A 52 7.68 -19.44 17.53
C LEU A 52 6.78 -20.66 17.74
N SER A 53 5.60 -20.50 18.31
CA SER A 53 4.61 -21.58 18.43
C SER A 53 4.12 -22.03 17.05
N ILE A 54 3.76 -21.09 16.16
CA ILE A 54 3.30 -21.42 14.80
C ILE A 54 4.35 -22.24 14.03
N VAL A 55 5.61 -21.80 13.99
CA VAL A 55 6.64 -22.52 13.22
C VAL A 55 7.04 -23.88 13.81
N LYS A 56 6.72 -24.13 15.08
CA LYS A 56 6.92 -25.43 15.75
C LYS A 56 5.78 -26.40 15.48
N GLU A 57 4.56 -25.88 15.36
CA GLU A 57 3.33 -26.67 15.38
C GLU A 57 2.69 -26.84 14.00
N SER A 58 3.11 -26.03 13.01
CA SER A 58 2.51 -26.00 11.67
C SER A 58 3.55 -26.11 10.57
N ALA A 59 3.20 -26.80 9.49
CA ALA A 59 4.01 -26.88 8.28
C ALA A 59 3.88 -25.60 7.44
N ARG A 60 4.90 -25.29 6.62
CA ARG A 60 4.91 -24.10 5.73
C ARG A 60 3.67 -23.97 4.84
N ILE A 61 3.09 -25.10 4.40
CA ILE A 61 1.88 -25.14 3.57
C ILE A 61 0.62 -24.63 4.30
N GLU A 62 0.63 -24.61 5.64
CA GLU A 62 -0.48 -24.13 6.47
C GLU A 62 -0.38 -22.62 6.73
N TYR A 63 0.77 -21.98 6.46
CA TYR A 63 0.99 -20.56 6.75
C TYR A 63 -0.01 -19.63 6.06
N PRO A 64 -0.39 -19.81 4.78
CA PRO A 64 -1.40 -18.96 4.14
C PRO A 64 -2.73 -18.93 4.91
N GLU A 65 -3.22 -20.09 5.34
CA GLU A 65 -4.47 -20.18 6.12
C GLU A 65 -4.32 -19.53 7.50
N ILE A 66 -3.16 -19.67 8.14
CA ILE A 66 -2.87 -19.02 9.43
C ILE A 66 -2.85 -17.49 9.27
N ILE A 67 -2.20 -16.97 8.23
CA ILE A 67 -2.15 -15.53 7.93
C ILE A 67 -3.57 -14.97 7.78
N GLU A 68 -4.42 -15.65 7.00
CA GLU A 68 -5.80 -15.22 6.74
C GLU A 68 -6.72 -15.27 7.97
N LYS A 69 -6.44 -16.18 8.91
CA LYS A 69 -7.20 -16.32 10.16
C LYS A 69 -6.75 -15.33 11.23
N LYS A 70 -5.44 -15.09 11.33
CA LYS A 70 -4.84 -14.24 12.37
C LYS A 70 -5.07 -12.76 12.11
N ASN A 71 -5.22 -12.34 10.85
CA ASN A 71 -5.43 -10.94 10.46
C ASN A 71 -4.41 -10.00 11.13
N SER A 72 -3.14 -10.38 11.12
CA SER A 72 -2.08 -9.70 11.87
C SER A 72 -0.91 -9.36 10.96
N TRP A 73 -0.49 -8.09 10.98
CA TRP A 73 0.62 -7.61 10.17
C TRP A 73 1.93 -8.38 10.43
N PRO A 74 2.42 -8.53 11.68
CA PRO A 74 3.63 -9.29 11.93
C PRO A 74 3.54 -10.76 11.47
N ILE A 75 2.37 -11.39 11.58
CA ILE A 75 2.16 -12.77 11.11
C ILE A 75 2.27 -12.82 9.58
N LEU A 76 1.62 -11.90 8.85
CA LEU A 76 1.75 -11.78 7.40
C LEU A 76 3.21 -11.54 6.99
N TYR A 77 3.87 -10.57 7.63
CA TYR A 77 5.24 -10.17 7.31
C TYR A 77 6.25 -11.29 7.50
N HIS A 78 6.16 -12.00 8.62
CA HIS A 78 7.15 -13.01 8.98
C HIS A 78 6.87 -14.38 8.35
N LEU A 79 5.62 -14.75 8.06
CA LEU A 79 5.28 -16.09 7.54
C LEU A 79 5.04 -16.16 6.03
N SER A 80 4.68 -15.04 5.36
CA SER A 80 4.30 -15.09 3.95
C SER A 80 5.44 -15.54 3.04
N PRO A 81 5.22 -16.53 2.15
CA PRO A 81 6.22 -16.95 1.17
C PRO A 81 6.49 -15.89 0.10
N LEU A 82 5.57 -14.94 -0.11
CA LEU A 82 5.70 -13.84 -1.09
C LEU A 82 6.91 -12.94 -0.80
N ARG A 83 7.40 -12.95 0.44
CA ARG A 83 8.65 -12.28 0.83
C ARG A 83 9.84 -12.77 0.00
N GLY A 84 9.88 -14.06 -0.34
CA GLY A 84 10.95 -14.67 -1.13
C GLY A 84 11.06 -14.17 -2.57
N ASN A 85 9.99 -13.57 -3.11
CA ASN A 85 9.97 -13.04 -4.48
C ASN A 85 11.09 -12.03 -4.74
N ILE A 86 11.53 -11.29 -3.71
CA ILE A 86 12.59 -10.28 -3.84
C ILE A 86 13.95 -10.85 -4.27
N ILE A 87 14.24 -12.12 -3.96
CA ILE A 87 15.51 -12.78 -4.30
C ILE A 87 15.37 -14.00 -5.22
N ASP A 88 14.18 -14.54 -5.42
CA ASP A 88 13.98 -15.84 -6.09
C ASP A 88 14.45 -15.84 -7.55
N TRP A 89 14.32 -14.72 -8.25
CA TRP A 89 14.77 -14.52 -9.62
C TRP A 89 16.29 -14.36 -9.78
N LEU A 90 17.03 -14.11 -8.69
CA LEU A 90 18.48 -13.93 -8.78
C LEU A 90 19.16 -15.24 -9.25
N PRO A 91 20.28 -15.15 -10.00
CA PRO A 91 21.01 -16.30 -10.51
C PRO A 91 21.85 -17.00 -9.41
N ILE A 92 21.21 -17.36 -8.29
CA ILE A 92 21.78 -18.14 -7.21
C ILE A 92 21.54 -19.62 -7.51
N GLY A 93 22.58 -20.45 -7.42
CA GLY A 93 22.55 -21.89 -7.68
C GLY A 93 23.26 -22.69 -6.59
N LYS A 94 23.18 -24.02 -6.70
CA LYS A 94 23.66 -24.96 -5.66
C LYS A 94 25.17 -24.97 -5.43
N ASN A 95 25.92 -24.36 -6.34
CA ASN A 95 27.36 -24.15 -6.24
C ASN A 95 27.74 -22.85 -5.50
N HIS A 96 26.77 -22.01 -5.12
CA HIS A 96 27.03 -20.71 -4.49
C HIS A 96 26.94 -20.75 -2.96
N LYS A 97 27.80 -19.96 -2.33
CA LYS A 97 27.72 -19.57 -0.91
C LYS A 97 27.06 -18.21 -0.77
N VAL A 98 26.09 -18.10 0.15
CA VAL A 98 25.35 -16.85 0.40
C VAL A 98 25.52 -16.41 1.85
N LEU A 99 25.82 -15.12 2.04
CA LEU A 99 25.77 -14.43 3.33
C LEU A 99 24.49 -13.59 3.41
N GLU A 100 23.68 -13.79 4.43
CA GLU A 100 22.46 -13.02 4.70
C GLU A 100 22.60 -12.26 6.02
N ILE A 101 22.62 -10.93 5.96
CA ILE A 101 22.62 -10.09 7.15
C ILE A 101 21.19 -9.72 7.50
N GLY A 102 20.81 -9.87 8.78
CA GLY A 102 19.46 -9.61 9.29
C GLY A 102 18.43 -10.64 8.86
N SER A 103 18.76 -11.94 9.00
CA SER A 103 17.93 -13.05 8.54
C SER A 103 16.53 -13.15 9.20
N GLY A 104 16.34 -12.51 10.36
CA GLY A 104 15.07 -12.43 11.07
C GLY A 104 14.43 -13.79 11.30
N CYS A 105 13.12 -13.88 11.02
CA CYS A 105 12.34 -15.11 11.17
C CYS A 105 12.47 -16.09 9.98
N GLY A 106 13.37 -15.83 9.02
CA GLY A 106 13.78 -16.82 8.01
C GLY A 106 12.97 -16.90 6.72
N ALA A 107 12.12 -15.92 6.41
CA ALA A 107 11.34 -15.91 5.16
C ALA A 107 12.21 -15.81 3.90
N ILE A 108 13.24 -14.96 3.95
CA ILE A 108 14.22 -14.82 2.87
C ILE A 108 15.22 -15.98 2.91
N THR A 109 15.68 -16.37 4.10
CA THR A 109 16.54 -17.55 4.34
C THR A 109 15.98 -18.82 3.70
N GLU A 110 14.67 -19.07 3.82
CA GLU A 110 14.00 -20.22 3.21
C GLU A 110 14.27 -20.29 1.70
N LYS A 111 14.04 -19.17 1.00
CA LYS A 111 14.23 -19.11 -0.45
C LYS A 111 15.71 -19.14 -0.84
N LEU A 112 16.59 -18.53 -0.05
CA LEU A 112 18.05 -18.63 -0.26
C LEU A 112 18.54 -20.07 -0.12
N SER A 113 18.07 -20.81 0.90
CA SER A 113 18.43 -22.21 1.15
C SER A 113 17.94 -23.14 0.05
N GLU A 114 16.78 -22.87 -0.55
CA GLU A 114 16.29 -23.59 -1.72
C GLU A 114 17.21 -23.47 -2.93
N LYS A 115 17.87 -22.32 -3.11
CA LYS A 115 18.70 -22.03 -4.28
C LYS A 115 20.18 -22.38 -4.04
N ALA A 116 20.75 -21.89 -2.95
CA ALA A 116 22.18 -21.94 -2.65
C ALA A 116 22.65 -23.32 -2.17
N GLY A 117 23.98 -23.54 -2.24
CA GLY A 117 24.65 -24.68 -1.64
C GLY A 117 24.91 -24.50 -0.14
N GLN A 118 25.09 -23.26 0.29
CA GLN A 118 25.33 -22.86 1.68
C GLN A 118 24.75 -21.47 1.94
N VAL A 119 24.11 -21.28 3.09
CA VAL A 119 23.59 -20.01 3.56
C VAL A 119 24.11 -19.76 4.98
N THR A 120 24.91 -18.71 5.13
CA THR A 120 25.32 -18.18 6.42
C THR A 120 24.44 -16.98 6.74
N CYS A 121 23.80 -16.99 7.90
CA CYS A 121 22.90 -15.94 8.36
C CYS A 121 23.50 -15.23 9.57
N VAL A 122 23.23 -13.93 9.70
CA VAL A 122 23.51 -13.15 10.92
C VAL A 122 22.22 -12.50 11.40
N ASP A 123 21.90 -12.62 12.69
CA ASP A 123 20.77 -11.90 13.30
C ASP A 123 21.05 -11.49 14.74
N LEU A 124 20.42 -10.40 15.18
CA LEU A 124 20.59 -9.81 16.51
C LEU A 124 19.80 -10.54 17.61
N SER A 125 18.80 -11.35 17.26
CA SER A 125 17.88 -11.98 18.21
C SER A 125 18.00 -13.50 18.18
N ALA A 126 18.25 -14.07 19.35
CA ALA A 126 18.19 -15.51 19.58
C ALA A 126 16.77 -16.05 19.35
N LYS A 127 15.72 -15.29 19.71
CA LYS A 127 14.34 -15.73 19.49
C LYS A 127 14.00 -15.79 18.00
N ARG A 128 14.28 -14.74 17.23
CA ARG A 128 14.04 -14.71 15.78
C ARG A 128 14.87 -15.77 15.05
N SER A 129 16.12 -15.96 15.47
CA SER A 129 16.98 -17.04 14.95
C SER A 129 16.41 -18.43 15.22
N GLN A 130 15.82 -18.67 16.39
CA GLN A 130 15.11 -19.93 16.67
C GLN A 130 13.87 -20.09 15.79
N ILE A 131 13.09 -19.02 15.56
CA ILE A 131 11.94 -19.05 14.65
C ILE A 131 12.41 -19.44 13.23
N ASN A 132 13.47 -18.81 12.73
CA ASN A 132 14.09 -19.15 11.44
C ASN A 132 14.53 -20.62 11.41
N ALA A 133 15.23 -21.09 12.43
CA ALA A 133 15.73 -22.45 12.49
C ALA A 133 14.60 -23.50 12.57
N TYR A 134 13.51 -23.25 13.29
CA TYR A 134 12.33 -24.15 13.30
C TYR A 134 11.59 -24.14 11.96
N ARG A 135 11.41 -22.97 11.35
CA ARG A 135 10.81 -22.83 10.02
C ARG A 135 11.58 -23.60 8.95
N ASN A 136 12.91 -23.57 9.03
CA ASN A 136 13.82 -24.17 8.06
C ASN A 136 14.50 -25.44 8.57
N GLN A 137 13.95 -26.09 9.59
CA GLN A 137 14.57 -27.21 10.30
C GLN A 137 14.92 -28.42 9.41
N ASP A 138 14.33 -28.51 8.22
CA ASP A 138 14.57 -29.55 7.21
C ASP A 138 15.80 -29.28 6.31
N ARG A 139 16.40 -28.09 6.40
CA ARG A 139 17.52 -27.63 5.57
C ARG A 139 18.86 -27.83 6.29
N ASP A 140 19.80 -28.57 5.67
CA ASP A 140 21.15 -28.83 6.21
C ASP A 140 22.21 -27.82 5.78
N ASN A 141 21.84 -26.86 4.93
CA ASN A 141 22.75 -25.87 4.37
C ASN A 141 22.64 -24.49 5.03
N ILE A 142 22.05 -24.39 6.23
CA ILE A 142 21.86 -23.12 6.96
C ILE A 142 22.66 -23.12 8.26
N GLU A 143 23.40 -22.04 8.48
CA GLU A 143 24.07 -21.72 9.74
C GLU A 143 23.75 -20.28 10.14
N ILE A 144 23.27 -20.08 11.37
CA ILE A 144 22.85 -18.78 11.88
C ILE A 144 23.78 -18.34 13.02
N HIS A 145 24.50 -17.25 12.82
CA HIS A 145 25.27 -16.59 13.88
C HIS A 145 24.42 -15.55 14.57
N VAL A 146 24.30 -15.66 15.89
CA VAL A 146 23.45 -14.80 16.71
C VAL A 146 24.30 -13.82 17.50
N GLY A 147 24.07 -12.52 17.29
CA GLY A 147 24.84 -11.45 17.92
C GLY A 147 24.94 -10.20 17.06
N ASN A 148 25.72 -9.22 17.53
CA ASN A 148 25.96 -8.01 16.74
C ASN A 148 26.83 -8.34 15.53
N PHE A 149 26.42 -7.88 14.35
CA PHE A 149 27.17 -8.08 13.11
C PHE A 149 28.61 -7.59 13.20
N SER A 150 28.88 -6.46 13.87
CA SER A 150 30.23 -5.91 14.03
C SER A 150 31.16 -6.81 14.85
N ASP A 151 30.61 -7.63 15.74
CA ASP A 151 31.37 -8.59 16.56
C ASP A 151 31.57 -9.92 15.82
N ILE A 152 30.59 -10.32 14.99
CA ILE A 152 30.60 -11.57 14.22
C ILE A 152 31.46 -11.46 12.95
N GLU A 153 31.37 -10.35 12.21
CA GLU A 153 31.97 -10.16 10.88
C GLU A 153 33.45 -10.57 10.79
N PRO A 154 34.33 -10.24 11.77
CA PRO A 154 35.73 -10.63 11.71
C PRO A 154 35.97 -12.15 11.66
N SER A 155 34.99 -12.97 12.04
CA SER A 155 35.05 -14.43 12.01
C SER A 155 34.41 -15.08 10.77
N LEU A 156 33.69 -14.30 9.95
CA LEU A 156 33.00 -14.81 8.76
C LEU A 156 33.98 -15.07 7.60
N GLU A 157 33.59 -15.99 6.71
CA GLU A 157 34.35 -16.33 5.51
C GLU A 157 34.38 -15.16 4.50
N GLN A 158 35.40 -15.10 3.64
CA GLN A 158 35.59 -13.99 2.69
C GLN A 158 35.41 -14.40 1.21
N ASP A 159 34.71 -15.51 0.97
CA ASP A 159 34.52 -16.11 -0.35
C ASP A 159 33.03 -16.35 -0.66
N TYR A 160 32.14 -15.46 -0.23
CA TYR A 160 30.72 -15.55 -0.59
C TYR A 160 30.48 -15.14 -2.06
N ASP A 161 29.62 -15.88 -2.76
CA ASP A 161 29.18 -15.55 -4.11
C ASP A 161 28.11 -14.44 -4.08
N PHE A 162 27.27 -14.43 -3.04
CA PHE A 162 26.27 -13.40 -2.80
C PHE A 162 26.30 -12.95 -1.35
N ALA A 163 26.18 -11.64 -1.11
CA ALA A 163 25.87 -11.09 0.19
C ALA A 163 24.58 -10.27 0.12
N CYS A 164 23.59 -10.61 0.94
CA CYS A 164 22.25 -10.03 0.92
C CYS A 164 22.01 -9.15 2.16
N MET A 165 21.56 -7.92 1.92
CA MET A 165 21.10 -6.96 2.92
C MET A 165 19.70 -6.50 2.54
N ILE A 166 18.68 -7.25 2.96
CA ILE A 166 17.27 -7.04 2.57
C ILE A 166 16.52 -6.39 3.74
N GLY A 167 16.28 -5.09 3.71
CA GLY A 167 15.67 -4.35 4.83
C GLY A 167 16.59 -4.29 6.06
N VAL A 168 17.87 -4.02 5.82
CA VAL A 168 18.93 -3.95 6.86
C VAL A 168 19.87 -2.76 6.65
N PHE A 169 20.16 -2.41 5.40
CA PHE A 169 21.13 -1.37 5.08
C PHE A 169 20.74 -0.01 5.69
N GLU A 170 19.44 0.27 5.84
CA GLU A 170 18.91 1.47 6.48
C GLU A 170 19.36 1.64 7.94
N TYR A 171 19.60 0.54 8.64
CA TYR A 171 20.06 0.52 10.03
C TYR A 171 21.59 0.59 10.15
N GLY A 172 22.33 0.84 9.05
CA GLY A 172 23.79 0.88 9.05
C GLY A 172 24.41 1.74 10.15
N GLN A 173 23.83 2.90 10.49
CA GLN A 173 24.30 3.75 11.61
C GLN A 173 24.10 3.12 13.01
N SER A 174 23.17 2.16 13.15
CA SER A 174 22.93 1.42 14.39
C SER A 174 23.93 0.27 14.56
N TYR A 175 24.40 -0.32 13.45
CA TYR A 175 25.40 -1.40 13.46
C TYR A 175 26.84 -0.88 13.48
N ILE A 176 27.11 0.18 12.71
CA ILE A 176 28.45 0.67 12.42
C ILE A 176 28.62 2.06 13.05
N HIS A 177 29.36 2.13 14.16
CA HIS A 177 29.55 3.38 14.91
C HIS A 177 30.74 4.20 14.38
N THR A 178 30.67 4.62 13.12
CA THR A 178 31.69 5.46 12.48
C THR A 178 31.11 6.79 11.98
N LYS A 179 31.95 7.65 11.41
CA LYS A 179 31.50 8.92 10.78
C LYS A 179 30.78 8.70 9.44
N THR A 180 31.01 7.56 8.80
CA THR A 180 30.50 7.19 7.47
C THR A 180 29.93 5.77 7.53
N PRO A 181 28.90 5.55 8.36
CA PRO A 181 28.49 4.20 8.74
C PRO A 181 28.03 3.35 7.56
N TYR A 182 27.38 3.96 6.57
CA TYR A 182 26.87 3.27 5.39
C TYR A 182 27.98 2.93 4.38
N GLU A 183 28.94 3.84 4.16
CA GLU A 183 30.13 3.54 3.36
C GLU A 183 30.97 2.44 4.01
N ASP A 184 31.16 2.51 5.34
CA ASP A 184 31.97 1.53 6.06
C ASP A 184 31.26 0.17 6.11
N PHE A 185 29.94 0.14 6.29
CA PHE A 185 29.15 -1.09 6.16
C PHE A 185 29.33 -1.72 4.76
N LEU A 186 29.23 -0.93 3.69
CA LEU A 186 29.41 -1.46 2.34
C LEU A 186 30.83 -2.00 2.10
N LYS A 187 31.87 -1.28 2.58
CA LYS A 187 33.26 -1.73 2.46
C LYS A 187 33.53 -3.03 3.21
N ILE A 188 32.94 -3.18 4.39
CA ILE A 188 32.94 -4.43 5.17
C ILE A 188 32.37 -5.56 4.31
N MET A 189 31.16 -5.39 3.76
CA MET A 189 30.53 -6.40 2.91
C MET A 189 31.35 -6.74 1.66
N GLN A 190 32.01 -5.77 1.03
CA GLN A 190 32.90 -6.01 -0.12
C GLN A 190 34.08 -6.93 0.19
N ARG A 191 34.55 -7.00 1.44
CA ARG A 191 35.61 -7.93 1.84
C ARG A 191 35.12 -9.38 1.93
N HIS A 192 33.83 -9.57 2.17
CA HIS A 192 33.24 -10.89 2.33
C HIS A 192 32.84 -11.55 1.01
N VAL A 193 32.79 -10.78 -0.08
CA VAL A 193 32.31 -11.24 -1.38
C VAL A 193 33.47 -11.49 -2.34
N LYS A 194 33.38 -12.57 -3.13
CA LYS A 194 34.35 -12.87 -4.20
C LYS A 194 34.45 -11.71 -5.19
N LYS A 195 35.55 -11.66 -5.94
CA LYS A 195 35.77 -10.64 -6.97
C LYS A 195 34.65 -10.56 -8.02
N ASP A 196 34.06 -11.70 -8.37
CA ASP A 196 32.94 -11.86 -9.30
C ASP A 196 31.58 -12.09 -8.60
N GLY A 197 31.58 -12.04 -7.27
CA GLY A 197 30.39 -12.14 -6.45
C GLY A 197 29.55 -10.85 -6.49
N ARG A 198 28.38 -10.91 -5.85
CA ARG A 198 27.39 -9.82 -5.87
C ARG A 198 26.98 -9.41 -4.46
N ILE A 199 26.78 -8.12 -4.25
CA ILE A 199 26.09 -7.59 -3.06
C ILE A 199 24.70 -7.17 -3.47
N VAL A 200 23.68 -7.64 -2.76
CA VAL A 200 22.26 -7.40 -3.04
C VAL A 200 21.67 -6.57 -1.91
N ILE A 201 21.18 -5.38 -2.22
CA ILE A 201 20.60 -4.45 -1.25
C ILE A 201 19.15 -4.19 -1.62
N ALA A 202 18.21 -4.52 -0.73
CA ALA A 202 16.82 -4.08 -0.86
C ALA A 202 16.48 -3.08 0.25
N ILE A 203 15.89 -1.95 -0.12
CA ILE A 203 15.64 -0.84 0.81
C ILE A 203 14.47 0.02 0.34
N GLU A 204 13.75 0.63 1.28
CA GLU A 204 12.80 1.70 1.02
C GLU A 204 13.47 2.89 0.29
N ASN A 205 12.76 3.46 -0.68
CA ASN A 205 13.18 4.71 -1.29
C ASN A 205 12.71 5.88 -0.42
N LYS A 206 13.62 6.75 0.02
CA LYS A 206 13.30 7.97 0.77
C LYS A 206 12.16 8.78 0.15
N TYR A 207 12.06 8.81 -1.19
CA TYR A 207 11.04 9.53 -1.95
C TYR A 207 9.97 8.65 -2.58
N GLY A 208 9.81 7.41 -2.12
CA GLY A 208 8.76 6.52 -2.58
C GLY A 208 7.39 7.19 -2.59
N LEU A 209 6.64 7.04 -3.69
CA LEU A 209 5.37 7.74 -3.90
C LEU A 209 4.38 7.51 -2.76
N LYS A 210 4.40 6.31 -2.15
CA LYS A 210 3.52 5.96 -1.02
C LYS A 210 3.58 6.97 0.13
N TYR A 211 4.75 7.57 0.41
CA TYR A 211 4.90 8.55 1.50
C TYR A 211 4.27 9.89 1.14
N TRP A 212 4.37 10.30 -0.14
CA TRP A 212 3.66 11.47 -0.66
C TRP A 212 2.15 11.25 -0.71
N ALA A 213 1.73 10.00 -0.95
CA ALA A 213 0.34 9.60 -1.02
C ALA A 213 -0.31 9.42 0.37
N GLY A 214 0.46 9.54 1.45
CA GLY A 214 -0.05 9.57 2.82
C GLY A 214 0.28 8.37 3.70
N CYS A 215 1.15 7.45 3.27
CA CYS A 215 1.69 6.41 4.16
C CYS A 215 2.64 7.02 5.19
N LYS A 216 2.63 6.45 6.41
CA LYS A 216 3.63 6.75 7.43
C LYS A 216 4.98 6.15 7.03
N GLU A 217 6.05 6.77 7.51
CA GLU A 217 7.41 6.27 7.30
C GLU A 217 7.60 4.95 8.06
N ASP A 218 8.14 3.93 7.39
CA ASP A 218 8.10 2.52 7.84
C ASP A 218 8.79 2.31 9.20
N HIS A 219 9.89 3.03 9.46
CA HIS A 219 10.74 2.84 10.65
C HIS A 219 10.30 3.72 11.82
N THR A 220 9.79 4.92 11.54
CA THR A 220 9.45 5.89 12.60
C THR A 220 7.96 5.96 12.91
N GLY A 221 7.10 5.47 12.01
CA GLY A 221 5.65 5.55 12.14
C GLY A 221 5.10 6.98 12.08
N ARG A 222 5.91 7.96 11.69
CA ARG A 222 5.52 9.37 11.53
C ARG A 222 5.20 9.67 10.07
N TYR A 223 4.31 10.63 9.82
CA TYR A 223 4.06 11.12 8.47
C TYR A 223 5.23 11.96 7.97
N PHE A 224 5.61 11.77 6.69
CA PHE A 224 6.60 12.58 5.96
C PHE A 224 8.03 12.63 6.53
N ASP A 225 8.35 11.85 7.56
CA ASP A 225 9.62 11.96 8.29
C ASP A 225 10.85 11.73 7.40
N GLY A 226 10.79 10.69 6.55
CA GLY A 226 11.79 10.41 5.54
C GLY A 226 11.94 11.55 4.53
N LEU A 227 10.82 12.12 4.05
CA LEU A 227 10.83 13.25 3.11
C LEU A 227 11.53 14.48 3.71
N MET A 228 11.30 14.75 5.00
CA MET A 228 11.91 15.85 5.75
C MET A 228 13.37 15.59 6.16
N GLY A 229 13.88 14.37 5.94
CA GLY A 229 15.25 14.01 6.29
C GLY A 229 15.46 13.67 7.77
N TYR A 230 14.42 13.15 8.44
CA TYR A 230 14.47 12.65 9.82
C TYR A 230 14.91 13.74 10.84
N PRO A 231 14.15 14.85 10.98
CA PRO A 231 14.52 15.96 11.86
C PRO A 231 14.63 15.55 13.34
N GLU A 232 13.77 14.62 13.79
CA GLU A 232 13.79 14.06 15.15
C GLU A 232 14.80 12.90 15.31
N GLY A 233 15.59 12.61 14.28
CA GLY A 233 16.52 11.49 14.26
C GLY A 233 15.82 10.12 14.16
N GLY A 234 16.36 9.11 14.86
CA GLY A 234 15.93 7.71 14.77
C GLY A 234 17.05 6.79 14.29
N SER A 235 16.85 5.47 14.41
CA SER A 235 17.86 4.42 14.17
C SER A 235 18.07 4.06 12.69
N ALA A 236 17.09 4.32 11.82
CA ALA A 236 17.16 4.01 10.39
C ALA A 236 17.33 5.27 9.51
N ARG A 237 17.95 5.11 8.34
CA ARG A 237 17.96 6.09 7.25
C ARG A 237 17.70 5.40 5.92
N THR A 238 16.74 5.92 5.18
CA THR A 238 16.50 5.54 3.77
C THR A 238 17.20 6.50 2.83
N PHE A 239 17.38 6.07 1.57
CA PHE A 239 18.16 6.81 0.59
C PHE A 239 17.38 7.00 -0.70
N THR A 240 17.66 8.10 -1.40
CA THR A 240 17.29 8.24 -2.81
C THR A 240 18.26 7.46 -3.68
N ARG A 241 17.90 7.22 -4.94
CA ARG A 241 18.81 6.64 -5.94
C ARG A 241 20.18 7.33 -5.98
N GLN A 242 20.19 8.66 -6.02
CA GLN A 242 21.42 9.46 -6.03
C GLN A 242 22.21 9.34 -4.71
N GLY A 243 21.53 9.17 -3.57
CA GLY A 243 22.14 8.90 -2.28
C GLY A 243 22.91 7.58 -2.28
N LEU A 244 22.28 6.50 -2.75
CA LEU A 244 22.93 5.20 -2.90
C LEU A 244 24.12 5.25 -3.86
N GLN A 245 23.95 5.87 -5.04
CA GLN A 245 25.04 6.03 -6.00
C GLN A 245 26.24 6.81 -5.42
N ARG A 246 25.99 7.79 -4.53
CA ARG A 246 27.06 8.50 -3.84
C ARG A 246 27.83 7.59 -2.90
N ILE A 247 27.13 6.76 -2.12
CA ILE A 247 27.74 5.76 -1.24
C ILE A 247 28.59 4.78 -2.09
N PHE A 248 28.03 4.24 -3.17
CA PHE A 248 28.73 3.30 -4.06
C PHE A 248 30.01 3.89 -4.63
N ARG A 249 29.94 5.11 -5.16
CA ARG A 249 31.11 5.84 -5.67
C ARG A 249 32.16 6.08 -4.58
N ASN A 250 31.75 6.43 -3.37
CA ASN A 250 32.67 6.64 -2.23
C ASN A 250 33.35 5.33 -1.80
N CYS A 251 32.73 4.18 -2.07
CA CYS A 251 33.31 2.85 -1.85
C CYS A 251 34.02 2.28 -3.08
N GLY A 252 34.17 3.06 -4.16
CA GLY A 252 34.83 2.62 -5.38
C GLY A 252 34.04 1.59 -6.20
N VAL A 253 32.72 1.49 -6.01
CA VAL A 253 31.86 0.61 -6.79
C VAL A 253 31.32 1.34 -8.02
N SER A 254 31.70 0.85 -9.20
CA SER A 254 31.22 1.34 -10.50
C SER A 254 30.16 0.46 -11.13
N ASP A 255 30.19 -0.85 -10.85
CA ASP A 255 29.31 -1.83 -11.47
C ASP A 255 28.13 -2.12 -10.56
N TYR A 256 26.96 -1.63 -10.94
CA TYR A 256 25.70 -1.89 -10.24
C TYR A 256 24.50 -1.79 -11.18
N SER A 257 23.42 -2.48 -10.81
CA SER A 257 22.15 -2.46 -11.54
C SER A 257 21.00 -2.14 -10.59
N PHE A 258 20.14 -1.19 -10.95
CA PHE A 258 18.94 -0.84 -10.20
C PHE A 258 17.73 -1.62 -10.69
N TYR A 259 16.99 -2.13 -9.71
CA TYR A 259 15.70 -2.76 -9.85
C TYR A 259 14.68 -2.05 -8.95
N TYR A 260 13.41 -2.12 -9.34
CA TYR A 260 12.30 -1.40 -8.71
C TYR A 260 11.20 -2.41 -8.36
N PRO A 261 11.24 -2.98 -7.14
CA PRO A 261 10.20 -3.89 -6.66
C PRO A 261 8.87 -3.14 -6.48
N TYR A 262 7.78 -3.76 -6.94
CA TYR A 262 6.42 -3.23 -6.89
C TYR A 262 5.47 -4.26 -6.28
N PRO A 263 4.56 -3.88 -5.35
CA PRO A 263 4.34 -2.52 -4.84
C PRO A 263 5.45 -1.95 -3.94
N ASP A 264 6.25 -2.82 -3.33
CA ASP A 264 7.49 -2.51 -2.61
C ASP A 264 8.36 -3.78 -2.48
N TYR A 265 9.51 -3.71 -1.80
CA TYR A 265 10.40 -4.87 -1.64
C TYR A 265 9.92 -5.91 -0.61
N LYS A 266 8.91 -5.61 0.20
CA LYS A 266 8.41 -6.52 1.25
C LYS A 266 7.59 -7.65 0.64
N PHE A 267 6.68 -7.32 -0.29
CA PHE A 267 5.88 -8.29 -1.05
C PHE A 267 5.82 -7.93 -2.53
N PRO A 268 6.94 -7.99 -3.25
CA PRO A 268 6.94 -7.64 -4.66
C PRO A 268 6.19 -8.71 -5.45
N THR A 269 5.23 -8.26 -6.26
CA THR A 269 4.61 -9.08 -7.32
C THR A 269 5.30 -8.85 -8.65
N THR A 270 5.94 -7.69 -8.83
CA THR A 270 6.69 -7.36 -10.04
C THR A 270 8.00 -6.68 -9.67
N ILE A 271 9.06 -6.94 -10.41
CA ILE A 271 10.37 -6.30 -10.24
C ILE A 271 10.79 -5.74 -11.61
N TYR A 272 10.77 -4.42 -11.73
CA TYR A 272 11.24 -3.69 -12.90
C TYR A 272 12.74 -3.42 -12.82
N SER A 273 13.36 -3.00 -13.92
CA SER A 273 14.76 -2.55 -13.94
C SER A 273 14.94 -1.31 -14.81
N ASP A 274 16.13 -0.74 -14.83
CA ASP A 274 16.49 0.34 -15.76
C ASP A 274 16.26 -0.04 -17.25
N GLU A 275 16.26 -1.33 -17.60
CA GLU A 275 16.03 -1.80 -18.97
C GLU A 275 14.57 -2.08 -19.30
N ARG A 276 13.73 -2.28 -18.27
CA ARG A 276 12.28 -2.44 -18.40
C ARG A 276 11.61 -1.76 -17.22
N LEU A 277 11.39 -0.47 -17.38
CA LEU A 277 10.55 0.34 -16.50
C LEU A 277 9.06 0.00 -16.74
N PRO A 278 8.17 0.27 -15.76
CA PRO A 278 6.74 0.09 -15.96
C PRO A 278 6.18 0.97 -17.08
N ARG A 279 5.11 0.50 -17.70
CA ARG A 279 4.28 1.25 -18.65
C ARG A 279 3.03 1.79 -17.96
N GLN A 280 2.37 2.75 -18.62
CA GLN A 280 1.09 3.28 -18.14
C GLN A 280 0.09 2.13 -17.96
N GLY A 281 -0.69 2.16 -16.87
CA GLY A 281 -1.65 1.11 -16.53
C GLY A 281 -1.06 -0.07 -15.75
N GLU A 282 0.26 -0.28 -15.71
CA GLU A 282 0.84 -1.45 -15.02
C GLU A 282 0.85 -1.33 -13.47
N LEU A 283 0.67 -0.12 -12.91
CA LEU A 283 0.81 0.16 -11.47
C LEU A 283 -0.53 0.49 -10.79
N THR A 284 -1.39 -0.52 -10.65
CA THR A 284 -2.78 -0.37 -10.16
C THR A 284 -2.96 -0.70 -8.67
N ASP A 285 -2.33 -1.76 -8.18
CA ASP A 285 -2.47 -2.24 -6.80
C ASP A 285 -1.57 -1.52 -5.77
N ASN A 286 -1.98 -0.31 -5.37
CA ASN A 286 -1.14 0.61 -4.57
C ASN A 286 -1.51 0.69 -3.08
N ILE A 287 -2.72 0.29 -2.68
CA ILE A 287 -3.19 0.42 -1.29
C ILE A 287 -2.71 -0.78 -0.46
N ARG A 288 -1.45 -0.72 -0.02
CA ARG A 288 -0.77 -1.80 0.71
C ARG A 288 -0.29 -1.40 2.12
N ASN A 289 -1.01 -0.49 2.81
CA ASN A 289 -0.68 -0.11 4.18
C ASN A 289 -1.15 -1.18 5.19
N PHE A 290 -0.31 -2.17 5.47
CA PHE A 290 -0.66 -3.27 6.37
C PHE A 290 -0.34 -3.00 7.84
N ASP A 291 0.69 -2.20 8.10
CA ASP A 291 1.23 -1.98 9.43
C ASP A 291 0.47 -0.88 10.18
N ARG A 292 0.00 0.14 9.47
CA ARG A 292 -0.55 1.38 10.04
C ARG A 292 -1.60 2.02 9.13
N ASP A 293 -2.41 2.89 9.73
CA ASP A 293 -3.32 3.76 8.99
C ASP A 293 -2.58 4.75 8.10
N ARG A 294 -3.19 5.08 6.96
CA ARG A 294 -2.67 6.06 6.00
C ARG A 294 -3.69 7.14 5.67
N MET A 295 -3.19 8.28 5.22
CA MET A 295 -4.01 9.22 4.44
C MET A 295 -4.11 8.75 2.98
N VAL A 296 -5.17 9.14 2.29
CA VAL A 296 -5.32 9.00 0.82
C VAL A 296 -5.31 10.41 0.23
N LEU A 297 -4.11 10.92 -0.06
CA LEU A 297 -3.95 12.31 -0.53
C LEU A 297 -4.26 12.48 -2.03
N PHE A 298 -4.04 11.43 -2.80
CA PHE A 298 -4.35 11.35 -4.23
C PHE A 298 -4.46 9.89 -4.67
N GLN A 299 -4.99 9.66 -5.88
CA GLN A 299 -5.00 8.34 -6.50
C GLN A 299 -3.63 8.03 -7.10
N GLU A 300 -2.90 7.09 -6.48
CA GLU A 300 -1.50 6.76 -6.81
C GLU A 300 -1.33 6.30 -8.26
N LYS A 301 -2.27 5.52 -8.80
CA LYS A 301 -2.23 5.04 -10.20
C LYS A 301 -2.05 6.19 -11.20
N TYR A 302 -2.91 7.20 -11.16
CA TYR A 302 -2.84 8.31 -12.12
C TYR A 302 -1.58 9.14 -11.97
N VAL A 303 -1.06 9.27 -10.74
CA VAL A 303 0.21 9.95 -10.49
C VAL A 303 1.38 9.12 -11.02
N TYR A 304 1.36 7.80 -10.84
CA TYR A 304 2.32 6.90 -11.45
C TYR A 304 2.29 6.97 -12.98
N ASP A 305 1.12 6.94 -13.61
CA ASP A 305 0.98 7.03 -15.07
C ASP A 305 1.60 8.33 -15.61
N GLY A 306 1.35 9.45 -14.92
CA GLY A 306 2.00 10.73 -15.24
C GLY A 306 3.53 10.69 -15.07
N MET A 307 4.03 10.15 -13.95
CA MET A 307 5.46 10.03 -13.69
C MET A 307 6.17 9.10 -14.67
N ILE A 308 5.53 8.01 -15.10
CA ILE A 308 6.06 7.10 -16.12
C ILE A 308 6.22 7.85 -17.45
N ARG A 309 5.19 8.61 -17.86
CA ARG A 309 5.21 9.41 -19.08
C ARG A 309 6.34 10.46 -19.07
N ASP A 310 6.59 11.06 -17.92
CA ASP A 310 7.64 12.08 -17.74
C ASP A 310 9.03 11.49 -17.44
N GLY A 311 9.17 10.16 -17.38
CA GLY A 311 10.45 9.49 -17.13
C GLY A 311 10.98 9.65 -15.71
N LEU A 312 10.09 9.73 -14.72
CA LEU A 312 10.40 9.98 -13.30
C LEU A 312 10.15 8.77 -12.38
N TYR A 313 9.73 7.63 -12.92
CA TYR A 313 9.35 6.47 -12.10
C TYR A 313 10.47 5.99 -11.17
N ASP A 314 11.71 5.93 -11.64
CA ASP A 314 12.87 5.47 -10.85
C ASP A 314 13.16 6.38 -9.64
N VAL A 315 12.74 7.65 -9.70
CA VAL A 315 12.87 8.60 -8.58
C VAL A 315 11.83 8.31 -7.50
N PHE A 316 10.63 7.86 -7.89
CA PHE A 316 9.46 7.74 -7.01
C PHE A 316 9.00 6.29 -6.75
N SER A 317 9.70 5.27 -7.28
CA SER A 317 9.44 3.88 -6.93
C SER A 317 9.47 3.72 -5.41
N ASN A 318 8.57 2.92 -4.84
CA ASN A 318 8.48 2.80 -3.37
C ASN A 318 9.73 2.18 -2.73
N SER A 319 10.52 1.44 -3.50
CA SER A 319 11.70 0.72 -3.03
C SER A 319 12.73 0.57 -4.14
N TYR A 320 13.96 0.29 -3.72
CA TYR A 320 15.05 -0.11 -4.59
C TYR A 320 15.52 -1.51 -4.24
N LEU A 321 15.87 -2.28 -5.26
CA LEU A 321 16.71 -3.46 -5.17
C LEU A 321 17.95 -3.20 -6.02
N VAL A 322 19.13 -3.19 -5.42
CA VAL A 322 20.38 -2.92 -6.12
C VAL A 322 21.27 -4.14 -6.07
N VAL A 323 21.76 -4.55 -7.23
CA VAL A 323 22.77 -5.60 -7.37
C VAL A 323 24.09 -4.94 -7.74
N LEU A 324 25.05 -4.98 -6.82
CA LEU A 324 26.43 -4.52 -7.02
C LEU A 324 27.26 -5.69 -7.58
N GLY A 325 28.14 -5.41 -8.54
CA GLY A 325 28.91 -6.40 -9.28
C GLY A 325 28.29 -6.71 -10.65
N ASN A 326 28.49 -7.93 -11.13
CA ASN A 326 28.05 -8.33 -12.47
C ASN A 326 26.53 -8.20 -12.64
N LYS A 327 26.12 -7.53 -13.71
CA LYS A 327 24.71 -7.37 -14.07
C LYS A 327 24.00 -8.73 -14.23
N PRO A 328 22.82 -8.94 -13.63
CA PRO A 328 21.98 -10.10 -13.94
C PRO A 328 21.42 -10.04 -15.36
N GLU A 329 21.23 -11.20 -15.99
CA GLU A 329 20.64 -11.32 -17.34
C GLU A 329 19.14 -10.97 -17.38
N ILE A 330 18.49 -10.98 -16.21
CA ILE A 330 17.06 -10.71 -16.07
C ILE A 330 16.83 -9.21 -15.88
N SER A 331 15.95 -8.65 -16.70
CA SER A 331 15.59 -7.22 -16.69
C SER A 331 14.18 -6.94 -16.16
N TYR A 332 13.35 -7.97 -16.00
CA TYR A 332 11.98 -7.86 -15.52
C TYR A 332 11.52 -9.20 -14.97
N VAL A 333 10.72 -9.16 -13.91
CA VAL A 333 10.09 -10.34 -13.31
C VAL A 333 8.67 -10.00 -12.87
N LYS A 334 7.70 -10.87 -13.16
CA LYS A 334 6.33 -10.84 -12.62
C LYS A 334 5.99 -12.19 -12.01
N TYR A 335 5.46 -12.17 -10.79
CA TYR A 335 4.99 -13.33 -10.05
C TYR A 335 3.47 -13.43 -10.12
N SER A 336 2.99 -14.63 -10.39
CA SER A 336 1.57 -15.01 -10.34
C SER A 336 1.36 -16.06 -9.24
N ASN A 337 1.98 -15.85 -8.07
CA ASN A 337 2.01 -16.80 -6.96
C ASN A 337 1.04 -16.50 -5.83
N ASP A 338 0.05 -15.66 -6.14
CA ASP A 338 -1.20 -15.47 -5.43
C ASP A 338 -2.34 -16.38 -5.98
N ARG A 339 -2.00 -17.22 -6.97
CA ARG A 339 -2.88 -18.22 -7.59
C ARG A 339 -2.81 -19.55 -6.84
N THR A 340 -3.67 -20.52 -7.20
CA THR A 340 -3.51 -21.89 -6.70
C THR A 340 -2.18 -22.49 -7.12
N ARG A 341 -1.69 -23.47 -6.37
CA ARG A 341 -0.35 -24.07 -6.57
C ARG A 341 -0.10 -24.52 -8.00
N GLU A 342 -1.11 -25.03 -8.68
CA GLU A 342 -1.05 -25.48 -10.08
C GLU A 342 -0.79 -24.35 -11.09
N TYR A 343 -0.97 -23.09 -10.69
CA TYR A 343 -0.85 -21.91 -11.54
C TYR A 343 0.20 -20.91 -11.03
N GLU A 344 0.98 -21.28 -10.02
CA GLU A 344 2.07 -20.47 -9.48
C GLU A 344 3.27 -20.47 -10.45
N ILE A 345 3.38 -19.38 -11.20
CA ILE A 345 4.49 -19.17 -12.14
C ILE A 345 5.17 -17.82 -11.88
N ARG A 346 6.40 -17.70 -12.36
CA ARG A 346 7.04 -16.40 -12.59
C ARG A 346 7.32 -16.21 -14.08
N THR A 347 7.17 -14.98 -14.55
CA THR A 347 7.46 -14.57 -15.92
C THR A 347 8.63 -13.60 -15.92
N GLU A 348 9.64 -13.86 -16.72
CA GLU A 348 10.93 -13.16 -16.72
C GLU A 348 11.27 -12.66 -18.14
N ILE A 349 11.88 -11.48 -18.26
CA ILE A 349 12.52 -11.04 -19.51
C ILE A 349 14.03 -11.21 -19.35
N LEU A 350 14.62 -12.10 -20.14
CA LEU A 350 16.05 -12.43 -20.12
C LEU A 350 16.76 -11.85 -21.33
N HIS A 351 18.00 -11.40 -21.14
CA HIS A 351 18.94 -11.06 -22.19
C HIS A 351 19.97 -12.17 -22.35
N LYS A 352 19.99 -12.80 -23.52
CA LYS A 352 20.99 -13.81 -23.88
C LYS A 352 22.33 -13.17 -24.23
N GLU A 353 23.40 -13.97 -24.18
CA GLU A 353 24.76 -13.53 -24.54
C GLU A 353 24.87 -12.98 -25.97
N ASP A 354 24.02 -13.43 -26.90
CA ASP A 354 23.96 -12.95 -28.29
C ASP A 354 23.19 -11.64 -28.46
N GLY A 355 22.69 -11.05 -27.37
CA GLY A 355 21.89 -9.83 -27.35
C GLY A 355 20.40 -10.04 -27.63
N GLN A 356 19.95 -11.28 -27.85
CA GLN A 356 18.53 -11.59 -28.02
C GLN A 356 17.79 -11.50 -26.67
N ARG A 357 16.59 -10.90 -26.69
CA ARG A 357 15.65 -10.95 -25.57
C ARG A 357 14.69 -12.11 -25.72
N VAL A 358 14.38 -12.77 -24.62
CA VAL A 358 13.35 -13.80 -24.54
C VAL A 358 12.47 -13.59 -23.31
N VAL A 359 11.23 -14.05 -23.39
CA VAL A 359 10.34 -14.17 -22.23
C VAL A 359 10.38 -15.61 -21.75
N GLN A 360 10.56 -15.83 -20.46
CA GLN A 360 10.52 -17.16 -19.86
C GLN A 360 9.42 -17.21 -18.80
N LYS A 361 8.54 -18.21 -18.88
CA LYS A 361 7.60 -18.56 -17.81
C LYS A 361 8.14 -19.79 -17.09
N THR A 362 8.35 -19.71 -15.79
CA THR A 362 8.91 -20.80 -14.95
C THR A 362 7.93 -21.16 -13.85
N ALA A 363 7.67 -22.46 -13.69
CA ALA A 363 6.89 -23.01 -12.60
C ALA A 363 7.61 -22.81 -11.26
N LEU A 364 6.88 -22.38 -10.22
CA LEU A 364 7.45 -22.17 -8.89
C LEU A 364 7.42 -23.42 -8.01
N ASN A 365 6.70 -24.45 -8.44
CA ASN A 365 6.58 -25.72 -7.74
C ASN A 365 6.29 -26.86 -8.73
N GLU A 366 6.29 -28.10 -8.24
CA GLU A 366 6.02 -29.31 -9.04
C GLU A 366 4.60 -29.33 -9.64
N ASP A 367 3.60 -28.83 -8.93
CA ASP A 367 2.20 -28.80 -9.38
C ASP A 367 2.02 -27.87 -10.59
N ALA A 368 2.74 -26.75 -10.61
CA ALA A 368 2.75 -25.78 -11.71
C ALA A 368 3.55 -26.23 -12.94
N ALA A 369 4.42 -27.25 -12.83
CA ALA A 369 5.22 -27.71 -13.97
C ALA A 369 4.34 -28.28 -15.09
N GLU A 370 3.22 -28.94 -14.75
CA GLU A 370 2.27 -29.44 -15.74
C GLU A 370 1.58 -28.29 -16.50
N HIS A 371 1.29 -27.19 -15.81
CA HIS A 371 0.73 -25.99 -16.41
C HIS A 371 1.69 -25.37 -17.44
N ILE A 372 2.99 -25.28 -17.11
CA ILE A 372 4.02 -24.83 -18.06
C ILE A 372 4.11 -25.74 -19.28
N LYS A 373 4.08 -27.07 -19.10
CA LYS A 373 4.13 -28.02 -20.22
C LYS A 373 2.96 -27.87 -21.18
N ARG A 374 1.77 -27.52 -20.67
CA ARG A 374 0.57 -27.29 -21.49
C ARG A 374 0.72 -26.12 -22.46
N LEU A 375 1.53 -25.10 -22.15
CA LEU A 375 1.76 -23.95 -23.03
C LEU A 375 2.24 -24.37 -24.42
N LYS A 376 3.07 -25.41 -24.52
CA LYS A 376 3.51 -25.92 -25.83
C LYS A 376 2.35 -26.51 -26.64
N ARG A 377 1.47 -27.28 -25.99
CA ARG A 377 0.27 -27.85 -26.62
C ARG A 377 -0.71 -26.73 -27.00
N SER A 378 -0.89 -25.74 -26.13
CA SER A 378 -1.70 -24.55 -26.42
C SER A 378 -1.23 -23.83 -27.67
N PHE A 379 0.08 -23.58 -27.79
CA PHE A 379 0.69 -23.01 -28.99
C PHE A 379 0.33 -23.81 -30.24
N GLU A 380 0.57 -25.13 -30.26
CA GLU A 380 0.34 -25.98 -31.43
C GLU A 380 -1.14 -26.01 -31.86
N LEU A 381 -2.05 -26.05 -30.88
CA LEU A 381 -3.49 -26.05 -31.14
C LEU A 381 -3.98 -24.69 -31.68
N LEU A 382 -3.52 -23.59 -31.09
CA LEU A 382 -3.92 -22.24 -31.51
C LEU A 382 -3.27 -21.84 -32.84
N GLU A 383 -2.00 -22.20 -33.08
CA GLU A 383 -1.32 -21.99 -34.36
C GLU A 383 -2.10 -22.67 -35.49
N LYS A 384 -2.59 -23.89 -35.25
CA LYS A 384 -3.46 -24.60 -36.19
C LYS A 384 -4.81 -23.91 -36.36
N ARG A 385 -5.45 -23.46 -35.28
CA ARG A 385 -6.75 -22.76 -35.33
C ARG A 385 -6.66 -21.49 -36.19
N TYR A 386 -5.62 -20.68 -35.97
CA TYR A 386 -5.49 -19.36 -36.60
C TYR A 386 -4.66 -19.37 -37.89
N ALA A 387 -4.30 -20.55 -38.41
CA ALA A 387 -3.58 -20.68 -39.67
C ALA A 387 -4.34 -20.01 -40.84
N GLY A 388 -3.78 -18.91 -41.36
CA GLY A 388 -4.39 -18.09 -42.41
C GLY A 388 -5.30 -16.95 -41.94
N GLY A 389 -5.53 -16.82 -40.62
CA GLY A 389 -6.47 -15.87 -40.02
C GLY A 389 -5.88 -14.52 -39.59
N GLY A 390 -4.60 -14.26 -39.84
CA GLY A 390 -3.93 -12.99 -39.50
C GLY A 390 -3.55 -12.81 -38.03
N LEU A 391 -4.13 -13.60 -37.12
CA LEU A 391 -3.73 -13.65 -35.70
C LEU A 391 -2.57 -14.63 -35.52
N LEU A 392 -1.41 -14.10 -35.15
CA LEU A 392 -0.20 -14.89 -34.92
C LEU A 392 -0.13 -15.32 -33.45
N ILE A 393 0.33 -16.54 -33.21
CA ILE A 393 0.53 -17.06 -31.85
C ILE A 393 2.03 -17.08 -31.59
N ASN A 394 2.49 -16.38 -30.54
CA ASN A 394 3.91 -16.35 -30.21
C ASN A 394 4.42 -17.77 -29.96
N SER A 395 5.53 -18.16 -30.57
CA SER A 395 6.02 -19.53 -30.46
C SER A 395 6.53 -19.86 -29.06
N CYS A 396 6.32 -21.09 -28.60
CA CYS A 396 6.79 -21.57 -27.31
C CYS A 396 7.71 -22.78 -27.48
N THR A 397 8.81 -22.80 -26.72
CA THR A 397 9.72 -23.94 -26.53
C THR A 397 9.84 -24.28 -25.06
N LEU A 398 9.86 -25.56 -24.70
CA LEU A 398 10.03 -26.00 -23.31
C LEU A 398 11.51 -26.23 -22.99
N SER A 399 11.90 -25.97 -21.75
CA SER A 399 13.19 -26.41 -21.19
C SER A 399 13.25 -27.95 -21.08
N GLU A 400 14.46 -28.51 -21.05
CA GLU A 400 14.66 -29.97 -20.99
C GLU A 400 14.06 -30.61 -19.73
N ASP A 401 14.07 -29.89 -18.61
CA ASP A 401 13.45 -30.31 -17.35
C ASP A 401 11.92 -30.16 -17.31
N GLY A 402 11.35 -29.46 -18.30
CA GLY A 402 9.92 -29.18 -18.40
C GLY A 402 9.38 -28.20 -17.35
N TYR A 403 10.24 -27.43 -16.67
CA TYR A 403 9.84 -26.42 -15.68
C TYR A 403 9.67 -25.02 -16.26
N SER A 404 10.21 -24.77 -17.46
CA SER A 404 10.17 -23.46 -18.09
C SER A 404 9.68 -23.52 -19.53
N ALA A 405 8.92 -22.52 -19.93
CA ALA A 405 8.53 -22.23 -21.30
C ALA A 405 9.20 -20.92 -21.74
N VAL A 406 9.91 -20.96 -22.87
CA VAL A 406 10.64 -19.82 -23.44
C VAL A 406 9.95 -19.37 -24.72
N PHE A 407 9.75 -18.07 -24.83
CA PHE A 407 9.09 -17.38 -25.92
C PHE A 407 10.03 -16.33 -26.51
N PRO A 408 10.03 -16.12 -27.83
CA PRO A 408 10.60 -14.93 -28.43
C PRO A 408 10.04 -13.65 -27.79
N TYR A 409 10.91 -12.68 -27.56
CA TYR A 409 10.47 -11.34 -27.17
C TYR A 409 9.94 -10.61 -28.40
N GLU A 410 8.63 -10.34 -28.42
CA GLU A 410 7.97 -9.62 -29.49
C GLU A 410 7.94 -8.11 -29.20
N ASN A 411 8.15 -7.30 -30.23
CA ASN A 411 8.00 -5.86 -30.14
C ASN A 411 6.58 -5.47 -30.56
N GLY A 412 6.04 -4.42 -29.96
CA GLY A 412 4.71 -3.90 -30.28
C GLY A 412 4.12 -3.09 -29.14
N VAL A 413 2.96 -2.52 -29.42
CA VAL A 413 2.08 -1.83 -28.45
C VAL A 413 0.95 -2.80 -28.12
N THR A 414 0.53 -2.89 -26.86
CA THR A 414 -0.61 -3.77 -26.55
C THR A 414 -1.87 -3.22 -27.21
N LEU A 415 -2.81 -4.10 -27.59
CA LEU A 415 -4.11 -3.65 -28.08
C LEU A 415 -4.82 -2.78 -27.02
N GLU A 416 -4.65 -3.11 -25.75
CA GLU A 416 -5.14 -2.28 -24.64
C GLU A 416 -4.61 -0.84 -24.68
N GLU A 417 -3.29 -0.66 -24.82
CA GLU A 417 -2.66 0.66 -24.92
C GLU A 417 -3.24 1.45 -26.12
N LEU A 418 -3.46 0.80 -27.26
CA LEU A 418 -4.08 1.43 -28.44
C LEU A 418 -5.54 1.84 -28.21
N LEU A 419 -6.31 1.01 -27.49
CA LEU A 419 -7.70 1.30 -27.15
C LEU A 419 -7.80 2.45 -26.13
N ASP A 420 -6.92 2.49 -25.13
CA ASP A 420 -6.83 3.59 -24.16
C ASP A 420 -6.44 4.89 -24.88
N ASP A 421 -5.50 4.85 -25.82
CA ASP A 421 -5.10 6.00 -26.65
C ASP A 421 -6.29 6.58 -27.44
N CYS A 422 -7.18 5.73 -27.97
CA CYS A 422 -8.41 6.17 -28.61
C CYS A 422 -9.35 6.87 -27.62
N LEU A 423 -9.54 6.31 -26.41
CA LEU A 423 -10.39 6.93 -25.39
C LEU A 423 -9.84 8.26 -24.88
N ASP A 424 -8.52 8.37 -24.72
CA ASP A 424 -7.84 9.58 -24.27
C ASP A 424 -7.94 10.71 -25.31
N ARG A 425 -8.02 10.35 -26.61
CA ARG A 425 -8.21 11.29 -27.73
C ARG A 425 -9.67 11.50 -28.14
N GLU A 426 -10.62 10.87 -27.42
CA GLU A 426 -12.05 10.86 -27.75
C GLU A 426 -12.37 10.31 -29.17
N ASP A 427 -11.49 9.45 -29.72
CA ASP A 427 -11.65 8.79 -31.02
C ASP A 427 -12.39 7.45 -30.88
N LEU A 428 -13.70 7.51 -30.66
CA LEU A 428 -14.55 6.32 -30.58
C LEU A 428 -14.59 5.52 -31.89
N ASP A 429 -14.51 6.18 -33.06
CA ASP A 429 -14.47 5.50 -34.34
C ASP A 429 -13.19 4.65 -34.48
N GLY A 430 -12.04 5.17 -34.02
CA GLY A 430 -10.78 4.44 -33.93
C GLY A 430 -10.88 3.24 -33.00
N PHE A 431 -11.47 3.42 -31.82
CA PHE A 431 -11.72 2.33 -30.88
C PHE A 431 -12.52 1.22 -31.55
N TYR A 432 -13.64 1.54 -32.19
CA TYR A 432 -14.50 0.54 -32.81
C TYR A 432 -13.84 -0.15 -34.01
N ARG A 433 -12.98 0.54 -34.77
CA ARG A 433 -12.18 -0.11 -35.84
C ARG A 433 -11.22 -1.14 -35.28
N LEU A 434 -10.51 -0.82 -34.19
CA LEU A 434 -9.60 -1.77 -33.53
C LEU A 434 -10.37 -2.95 -32.95
N PHE A 435 -11.49 -2.69 -32.29
CA PHE A 435 -12.37 -3.72 -31.74
C PHE A 435 -12.95 -4.65 -32.83
N ASP A 436 -13.40 -4.09 -33.95
CA ASP A 436 -13.92 -4.86 -35.08
C ASP A 436 -12.83 -5.73 -35.69
N LYS A 437 -11.60 -5.21 -35.80
CA LYS A 437 -10.47 -6.01 -36.27
C LYS A 437 -10.13 -7.13 -35.30
N TYR A 438 -10.10 -6.83 -34.00
CA TYR A 438 -9.93 -7.84 -32.95
C TYR A 438 -10.97 -8.96 -33.07
N LEU A 439 -12.27 -8.59 -33.19
CA LEU A 439 -13.36 -9.56 -33.31
C LEU A 439 -13.23 -10.43 -34.58
N GLU A 440 -12.88 -9.82 -35.72
CA GLU A 440 -12.59 -10.55 -36.96
C GLU A 440 -11.50 -11.61 -36.75
N LEU A 441 -10.39 -11.22 -36.10
CA LEU A 441 -9.23 -12.08 -35.89
C LEU A 441 -9.54 -13.26 -34.96
N ILE A 442 -10.17 -13.02 -33.80
CA ILE A 442 -10.48 -14.09 -32.84
C ILE A 442 -11.58 -15.04 -33.33
N SER A 443 -12.45 -14.58 -34.25
CA SER A 443 -13.52 -15.40 -34.85
C SER A 443 -12.98 -16.39 -35.88
N TYR A 444 -11.74 -16.23 -36.35
CA TYR A 444 -11.17 -17.15 -37.31
C TYR A 444 -10.99 -18.56 -36.72
N GLY A 445 -11.40 -19.57 -37.48
CA GLY A 445 -11.34 -20.97 -37.03
C GLY A 445 -12.31 -21.29 -35.88
N GLU A 446 -13.37 -20.51 -35.68
CA GLU A 446 -14.45 -20.85 -34.76
C GLU A 446 -15.07 -22.21 -35.12
N GLY A 447 -15.43 -23.02 -34.11
CA GLY A 447 -15.85 -24.42 -34.30
C GLY A 447 -14.68 -25.43 -34.43
N SER A 448 -13.44 -24.99 -34.25
CA SER A 448 -12.26 -25.90 -34.23
C SER A 448 -12.14 -26.74 -32.95
N GLY A 449 -13.00 -26.52 -31.94
CA GLY A 449 -12.96 -27.22 -30.66
C GLY A 449 -11.83 -26.77 -29.72
N VAL A 450 -11.12 -25.69 -30.04
CA VAL A 450 -10.06 -25.11 -29.20
C VAL A 450 -10.31 -23.62 -29.08
N ALA A 451 -10.23 -23.03 -27.88
CA ALA A 451 -10.30 -21.60 -27.67
C ALA A 451 -9.42 -21.16 -26.51
N ASP A 452 -8.78 -20.01 -26.63
CA ASP A 452 -8.09 -19.37 -25.51
C ASP A 452 -9.02 -18.36 -24.85
N TYR A 453 -9.32 -18.59 -23.58
CA TYR A 453 -10.23 -17.75 -22.82
C TYR A 453 -9.59 -16.42 -22.42
N ASP A 454 -8.25 -16.32 -22.54
CA ASP A 454 -7.46 -15.16 -22.12
C ASP A 454 -6.91 -14.31 -23.27
N LEU A 455 -7.61 -14.32 -24.41
CA LEU A 455 -7.40 -13.36 -25.50
C LEU A 455 -7.92 -11.96 -25.15
N ILE A 456 -7.52 -11.43 -24.00
CA ILE A 456 -7.78 -10.05 -23.57
C ILE A 456 -6.85 -9.08 -24.29
N PHE A 457 -7.20 -7.79 -24.29
CA PHE A 457 -6.49 -6.77 -25.05
C PHE A 457 -5.03 -6.59 -24.62
N ALA A 458 -4.72 -6.79 -23.33
CA ALA A 458 -3.35 -6.71 -22.82
C ALA A 458 -2.43 -7.84 -23.33
N ASN A 459 -2.99 -8.99 -23.73
CA ASN A 459 -2.25 -10.17 -24.17
C ASN A 459 -1.98 -10.22 -25.69
N ILE A 460 -2.35 -9.15 -26.41
CA ILE A 460 -2.16 -9.02 -27.86
C ILE A 460 -1.26 -7.83 -28.14
N LEU A 461 -0.13 -8.07 -28.78
CA LEU A 461 0.74 -7.02 -29.32
C LEU A 461 0.37 -6.71 -30.76
N VAL A 462 0.33 -5.43 -31.06
CA VAL A 462 0.11 -4.89 -32.41
C VAL A 462 1.36 -4.15 -32.85
N ASP A 463 1.93 -4.58 -33.97
CA ASP A 463 2.99 -3.90 -34.69
C ASP A 463 2.59 -3.76 -36.16
N GLN A 464 2.11 -2.56 -36.52
CA GLN A 464 1.52 -2.28 -37.84
C GLN A 464 0.36 -3.24 -38.13
N ASP A 465 0.52 -4.12 -39.14
CA ASP A 465 -0.48 -5.11 -39.53
C ASP A 465 -0.34 -6.45 -38.80
N LYS A 466 0.69 -6.63 -37.95
CA LYS A 466 0.93 -7.88 -37.21
C LYS A 466 0.25 -7.84 -35.85
N TRP A 467 -0.59 -8.83 -35.60
CA TRP A 467 -1.29 -9.03 -34.33
C TRP A 467 -0.82 -10.35 -33.73
N ILE A 468 -0.11 -10.27 -32.61
CA ILE A 468 0.56 -11.42 -31.99
C ILE A 468 0.02 -11.63 -30.58
N VAL A 469 -0.53 -12.83 -30.34
CA VAL A 469 -0.91 -13.28 -29.01
C VAL A 469 0.36 -13.69 -28.26
N ILE A 470 0.68 -12.99 -27.17
CA ILE A 470 1.88 -13.22 -26.37
C ILE A 470 1.61 -14.00 -25.08
N ASP A 471 0.34 -14.11 -24.69
CA ASP A 471 -0.10 -14.93 -23.58
C ASP A 471 -1.34 -15.72 -23.97
N TYR A 472 -1.28 -17.03 -23.76
CA TYR A 472 -2.35 -17.99 -24.09
C TYR A 472 -2.42 -19.10 -23.02
N GLU A 473 -2.18 -18.69 -21.78
CA GLU A 473 -2.14 -19.56 -20.60
C GLU A 473 -3.45 -20.32 -20.36
N TRP A 474 -4.58 -19.77 -20.83
CA TRP A 474 -5.92 -20.31 -20.58
C TRP A 474 -6.59 -20.88 -21.83
N THR A 475 -5.81 -21.66 -22.57
CA THR A 475 -6.30 -22.43 -23.72
C THR A 475 -7.09 -23.65 -23.28
N MET A 476 -8.29 -23.80 -23.84
CA MET A 476 -9.24 -24.87 -23.54
C MET A 476 -9.57 -25.65 -24.80
N GLU A 477 -9.58 -26.98 -24.70
CA GLU A 477 -10.04 -27.90 -25.76
C GLU A 477 -11.57 -28.08 -25.69
N ARG A 478 -12.28 -26.96 -25.83
CA ARG A 478 -13.74 -26.91 -26.01
C ARG A 478 -14.12 -25.72 -26.88
N GLU A 479 -15.32 -25.76 -27.44
CA GLU A 479 -15.86 -24.61 -28.16
C GLU A 479 -16.25 -23.49 -27.19
N ILE A 480 -15.73 -22.29 -27.46
CA ILE A 480 -16.13 -21.04 -26.83
C ILE A 480 -16.31 -20.03 -27.96
N SER A 481 -17.46 -19.36 -27.98
CA SER A 481 -17.77 -18.40 -29.04
C SER A 481 -16.84 -17.18 -28.99
N ALA A 482 -16.53 -16.61 -30.16
CA ALA A 482 -15.76 -15.38 -30.24
C ALA A 482 -16.46 -14.22 -29.50
N SER A 483 -17.80 -14.19 -29.50
CA SER A 483 -18.59 -13.20 -28.74
C SER A 483 -18.37 -13.31 -27.22
N GLU A 484 -18.27 -14.54 -26.67
CA GLU A 484 -17.99 -14.74 -25.24
C GLU A 484 -16.57 -14.26 -24.88
N ILE A 485 -15.57 -14.58 -25.71
CA ILE A 485 -14.18 -14.14 -25.53
C ILE A 485 -14.10 -12.61 -25.60
N ALA A 486 -14.73 -12.00 -26.62
CA ALA A 486 -14.75 -10.55 -26.78
C ALA A 486 -15.48 -9.85 -25.63
N PHE A 487 -16.59 -10.42 -25.14
CA PHE A 487 -17.27 -9.90 -23.96
C PHE A 487 -16.34 -9.89 -22.76
N ARG A 488 -15.64 -11.00 -22.50
CA ARG A 488 -14.68 -11.09 -21.40
C ARG A 488 -13.58 -10.04 -21.55
N ALA A 489 -12.98 -9.89 -22.73
CA ALA A 489 -11.94 -8.90 -22.98
C ALA A 489 -12.41 -7.47 -22.68
N VAL A 490 -13.62 -7.10 -23.12
CA VAL A 490 -14.23 -5.79 -22.81
C VAL A 490 -14.55 -5.65 -21.33
N TYR A 491 -15.05 -6.71 -20.69
CA TYR A 491 -15.40 -6.70 -19.27
C TYR A 491 -14.16 -6.50 -18.38
N CYS A 492 -13.08 -7.25 -18.62
CA CYS A 492 -11.79 -7.06 -17.95
C CYS A 492 -11.26 -5.64 -18.20
N TYR A 493 -11.25 -5.19 -19.45
CA TYR A 493 -10.79 -3.85 -19.83
C TYR A 493 -11.53 -2.76 -19.04
N VAL A 494 -12.86 -2.78 -18.97
CA VAL A 494 -13.63 -1.74 -18.27
C VAL A 494 -13.50 -1.83 -16.74
N LEU A 495 -13.44 -3.04 -16.18
CA LEU A 495 -13.32 -3.22 -14.71
C LEU A 495 -12.01 -2.67 -14.14
N GLU A 496 -10.94 -2.69 -14.92
CA GLU A 496 -9.62 -2.26 -14.46
C GLU A 496 -9.49 -0.75 -14.30
N GLU A 497 -10.21 0.06 -15.09
CA GLU A 497 -10.14 1.52 -14.99
C GLU A 497 -11.49 2.24 -15.13
N GLU A 498 -11.81 3.09 -14.14
CA GLU A 498 -13.03 3.90 -14.18
C GLU A 498 -13.10 4.83 -15.41
N LYS A 499 -11.97 5.32 -15.94
CA LYS A 499 -11.96 6.16 -17.15
C LYS A 499 -12.54 5.45 -18.37
N ARG A 500 -12.46 4.12 -18.40
CA ARG A 500 -12.94 3.28 -19.50
C ARG A 500 -14.48 3.16 -19.50
N ASN A 501 -15.17 3.62 -18.45
CA ASN A 501 -16.64 3.76 -18.42
C ASN A 501 -17.20 4.76 -19.44
N LYS A 502 -16.34 5.53 -20.13
CA LYS A 502 -16.73 6.34 -21.31
C LYS A 502 -17.23 5.47 -22.48
N LEU A 503 -16.88 4.19 -22.49
CA LEU A 503 -17.23 3.26 -23.55
C LEU A 503 -18.75 2.97 -23.55
N ASN A 504 -19.38 3.03 -24.72
CA ASN A 504 -20.78 2.64 -24.87
C ASN A 504 -20.89 1.10 -24.87
N LEU A 505 -21.08 0.54 -23.68
CA LEU A 505 -21.24 -0.91 -23.48
C LEU A 505 -22.45 -1.48 -24.20
N ASP A 506 -23.59 -0.76 -24.24
CA ASP A 506 -24.80 -1.23 -24.93
C ASP A 506 -24.55 -1.42 -26.43
N TYR A 507 -23.79 -0.50 -27.04
CA TYR A 507 -23.40 -0.63 -28.44
C TYR A 507 -22.52 -1.87 -28.68
N ILE A 508 -21.54 -2.13 -27.80
CA ILE A 508 -20.71 -3.33 -27.89
C ILE A 508 -21.53 -4.60 -27.73
N LEU A 509 -22.40 -4.67 -26.72
CA LEU A 509 -23.26 -5.85 -26.50
C LEU A 509 -24.17 -6.10 -27.71
N SER A 510 -24.72 -5.03 -28.30
CA SER A 510 -25.53 -5.15 -29.51
C SER A 510 -24.71 -5.71 -30.69
N LYS A 511 -23.45 -5.28 -30.84
CA LYS A 511 -22.55 -5.74 -31.89
C LYS A 511 -22.15 -7.21 -31.70
N LEU A 512 -21.92 -7.62 -30.46
CA LEU A 512 -21.63 -9.01 -30.10
C LEU A 512 -22.87 -9.92 -30.15
N GLN A 513 -24.06 -9.34 -30.36
CA GLN A 513 -25.36 -10.02 -30.34
C GLN A 513 -25.64 -10.73 -29.01
N ILE A 514 -25.20 -10.10 -27.91
CA ILE A 514 -25.32 -10.63 -26.54
C ILE A 514 -26.54 -10.00 -25.87
N THR A 515 -27.44 -10.85 -25.36
CA THR A 515 -28.56 -10.38 -24.52
C THR A 515 -28.08 -10.03 -23.11
N GLN A 516 -28.87 -9.28 -22.36
CA GLN A 516 -28.53 -8.98 -20.96
C GLN A 516 -28.43 -10.25 -20.10
N GLU A 517 -29.26 -11.27 -20.36
CA GLU A 517 -29.21 -12.56 -19.69
C GLU A 517 -27.87 -13.28 -19.96
N GLN A 518 -27.41 -13.30 -21.21
CA GLN A 518 -26.10 -13.86 -21.57
C GLN A 518 -24.95 -13.07 -20.95
N ALA A 519 -25.05 -11.73 -20.91
CA ALA A 519 -24.04 -10.89 -20.27
C ALA A 519 -23.92 -11.19 -18.76
N GLU A 520 -25.04 -11.43 -18.06
CA GLU A 520 -25.05 -11.86 -16.66
C GLU A 520 -24.42 -13.25 -16.50
N GLU A 521 -24.75 -14.21 -17.37
CA GLU A 521 -24.13 -15.54 -17.39
C GLU A 521 -22.60 -15.44 -17.55
N PHE A 522 -22.12 -14.62 -18.49
CA PHE A 522 -20.70 -14.44 -18.73
C PHE A 522 -19.97 -13.76 -17.56
N ARG A 523 -20.61 -12.82 -16.85
CA ARG A 523 -20.05 -12.24 -15.62
C ARG A 523 -19.88 -13.28 -14.52
N GLU A 524 -20.86 -14.18 -14.36
CA GLU A 524 -20.76 -15.27 -13.38
C GLU A 524 -19.72 -16.34 -13.78
N LYS A 525 -19.56 -16.60 -15.09
CA LYS A 525 -18.45 -17.44 -15.60
C LYS A 525 -17.10 -16.81 -15.31
N GLU A 526 -16.93 -15.52 -15.55
CA GLU A 526 -15.68 -14.81 -15.24
C GLU A 526 -15.37 -14.86 -13.74
N LYS A 527 -16.36 -14.59 -12.89
CA LYS A 527 -16.21 -14.70 -11.44
C LYS A 527 -15.82 -16.11 -10.99
N SER A 528 -16.42 -17.13 -11.61
CA SER A 528 -16.11 -18.54 -11.33
C SER A 528 -14.71 -18.91 -11.80
N PHE A 529 -14.29 -18.40 -12.96
CA PHE A 529 -12.96 -18.56 -13.52
C PHE A 529 -11.90 -17.92 -12.61
N GLN A 530 -12.07 -16.65 -12.22
CA GLN A 530 -11.17 -15.98 -11.29
C GLN A 530 -11.01 -16.75 -9.98
N LYS A 531 -12.13 -17.22 -9.40
CA LYS A 531 -12.11 -18.05 -8.19
C LYS A 531 -11.42 -19.41 -8.40
N GLN A 532 -11.48 -19.98 -9.58
CA GLN A 532 -10.74 -21.21 -9.91
C GLN A 532 -9.23 -20.93 -9.96
N VAL A 533 -8.82 -19.80 -10.53
CA VAL A 533 -7.40 -19.41 -10.66
C VAL A 533 -6.79 -19.01 -9.33
N THR A 534 -7.48 -18.19 -8.53
CA THR A 534 -6.98 -17.72 -7.21
C THR A 534 -7.23 -18.72 -6.08
N GLY A 535 -8.20 -19.63 -6.26
CA GLY A 535 -8.58 -20.61 -5.26
C GLY A 535 -9.38 -20.01 -4.10
N LYS A 536 -9.09 -20.48 -2.88
CA LYS A 536 -9.79 -20.08 -1.64
C LYS A 536 -9.05 -18.99 -0.86
N HIS A 537 -7.93 -18.50 -1.38
CA HIS A 537 -7.09 -17.55 -0.67
C HIS A 537 -7.60 -16.12 -0.78
N LYS A 538 -7.41 -15.35 0.28
CA LYS A 538 -7.69 -13.91 0.27
C LYS A 538 -6.62 -13.19 -0.54
N SER A 539 -7.04 -12.26 -1.39
CA SER A 539 -6.13 -11.29 -2.01
C SER A 539 -5.44 -10.44 -0.95
N MET A 540 -4.29 -9.85 -1.29
CA MET A 540 -3.58 -8.94 -0.37
C MET A 540 -4.43 -7.71 0.03
N GLY A 541 -5.32 -7.24 -0.85
CA GLY A 541 -6.28 -6.19 -0.51
C GLY A 541 -7.29 -6.62 0.55
N GLU A 542 -7.82 -7.85 0.45
CA GLU A 542 -8.71 -8.43 1.45
C GLU A 542 -7.99 -8.71 2.77
N ILE A 543 -6.74 -9.19 2.72
CA ILE A 543 -5.90 -9.38 3.92
C ILE A 543 -5.68 -8.03 4.62
N ARG A 544 -5.35 -6.97 3.86
CA ARG A 544 -5.19 -5.61 4.41
C ARG A 544 -6.48 -5.14 5.10
N ALA A 545 -7.62 -5.30 4.44
CA ALA A 545 -8.92 -4.92 5.01
C ALA A 545 -9.22 -5.72 6.29
N ALA A 546 -8.85 -6.99 6.35
CA ALA A 546 -9.06 -7.85 7.51
C ALA A 546 -8.13 -7.54 8.69
N ILE A 547 -6.88 -7.11 8.43
CA ILE A 547 -5.95 -6.60 9.47
C ILE A 547 -6.53 -5.37 10.18
N GLY A 548 -7.34 -4.57 9.47
CA GLY A 548 -8.09 -3.47 10.06
C GLY A 548 -7.34 -2.14 10.08
N THR A 549 -6.37 -1.94 9.19
CA THR A 549 -5.80 -0.60 8.95
C THR A 549 -6.71 0.25 8.08
N TYR A 550 -6.75 1.54 8.37
CA TYR A 550 -7.67 2.49 7.73
C TYR A 550 -6.98 3.32 6.64
N CYS A 551 -7.79 3.67 5.64
CA CYS A 551 -7.49 4.70 4.65
C CYS A 551 -8.39 5.89 4.93
N VAL A 552 -7.79 6.99 5.37
CA VAL A 552 -8.51 8.21 5.74
C VAL A 552 -8.42 9.20 4.57
N ASP A 553 -9.57 9.70 4.12
CA ASP A 553 -9.66 10.75 3.11
C ASP A 553 -9.62 12.13 3.81
N PRO A 554 -8.52 12.90 3.71
CA PRO A 554 -8.40 14.18 4.40
C PRO A 554 -9.36 15.24 3.86
N LYS A 555 -9.87 15.09 2.63
CA LYS A 555 -10.85 16.04 2.08
C LYS A 555 -12.17 15.96 2.83
N LYS A 556 -12.63 14.75 3.17
CA LYS A 556 -13.83 14.56 4.00
C LYS A 556 -13.67 15.18 5.38
N LEU A 557 -12.51 14.98 6.00
CA LEU A 557 -12.20 15.63 7.30
C LEU A 557 -12.22 17.16 7.19
N MET A 558 -11.69 17.72 6.09
CA MET A 558 -11.71 19.16 5.84
C MET A 558 -13.13 19.69 5.59
N GLU A 559 -13.94 18.97 4.82
CA GLU A 559 -15.34 19.32 4.54
C GLU A 559 -16.18 19.27 5.81
N GLU A 560 -16.03 18.21 6.63
CA GLU A 560 -16.70 18.08 7.92
C GLU A 560 -16.30 19.21 8.88
N HIS A 561 -15.00 19.50 8.98
CA HIS A 561 -14.50 20.59 9.82
C HIS A 561 -14.96 21.97 9.31
N LEU A 562 -14.99 22.18 7.99
CA LEU A 562 -15.53 23.40 7.42
C LEU A 562 -17.03 23.55 7.72
N GLN A 563 -17.80 22.47 7.58
CA GLN A 563 -19.23 22.50 7.90
C GLN A 563 -19.45 22.79 9.39
N GLU A 564 -18.60 22.24 10.27
CA GLU A 564 -18.61 22.57 11.70
C GLU A 564 -18.34 24.05 11.94
N ILE A 565 -17.34 24.64 11.27
CA ILE A 565 -17.07 26.08 11.34
C ILE A 565 -18.29 26.87 10.88
N LEU A 566 -18.88 26.52 9.74
CA LEU A 566 -20.03 27.22 9.15
C LEU A 566 -21.27 27.15 10.07
N ASP A 567 -21.58 25.98 10.61
CA ASP A 567 -22.69 25.75 11.54
C ASP A 567 -22.56 26.58 12.83
N ARG A 568 -21.32 26.92 13.21
CA ARG A 568 -20.96 27.64 14.43
C ARG A 568 -20.77 29.15 14.22
N ARG A 569 -20.90 29.67 12.99
CA ARG A 569 -20.68 31.11 12.77
C ARG A 569 -21.75 31.94 13.48
N ILE A 570 -21.31 33.07 14.00
CA ILE A 570 -22.17 34.05 14.65
C ILE A 570 -22.46 35.16 13.67
N GLN A 571 -23.72 35.48 13.48
CA GLN A 571 -24.16 36.63 12.70
C GLN A 571 -24.74 37.69 13.64
N VAL A 572 -24.40 38.94 13.39
CA VAL A 572 -24.94 40.08 14.13
C VAL A 572 -25.71 40.97 13.18
N TYR A 573 -26.94 41.28 13.54
CA TYR A 573 -27.84 42.16 12.80
C TYR A 573 -28.02 43.48 13.53
N TYR A 574 -28.02 44.55 12.76
CA TYR A 574 -27.93 45.92 13.21
C TYR A 574 -29.22 46.67 12.83
N ASP A 575 -30.08 47.02 13.80
CA ASP A 575 -31.36 47.72 13.54
C ASP A 575 -31.33 49.18 13.97
N LYS A 576 -31.44 50.10 13.01
CA LYS A 576 -31.57 51.56 13.22
C LYS A 576 -33.02 52.06 13.29
N GLY A 577 -33.98 51.14 13.32
CA GLY A 577 -35.42 51.39 13.47
C GLY A 577 -36.29 50.97 12.30
N GLN A 578 -35.75 50.19 11.37
CA GLN A 578 -36.43 49.67 10.19
C GLN A 578 -36.67 48.15 10.28
N GLY A 579 -36.15 47.49 11.32
CA GLY A 579 -36.14 46.04 11.48
C GLY A 579 -34.78 45.44 11.10
N PHE A 580 -34.64 44.12 11.28
CA PHE A 580 -33.44 43.38 10.88
C PHE A 580 -33.53 42.99 9.40
N CYS A 581 -32.43 43.17 8.66
CA CYS A 581 -32.28 42.68 7.28
C CYS A 581 -30.85 42.18 7.05
N GLU A 582 -30.67 41.34 6.03
CA GLU A 582 -29.39 40.72 5.69
C GLU A 582 -28.32 41.75 5.31
N GLU A 583 -28.70 42.81 4.59
CA GLU A 583 -27.77 43.88 4.17
C GLU A 583 -27.21 44.67 5.36
N GLN A 584 -27.88 44.61 6.51
CA GLN A 584 -27.47 45.23 7.78
C GLN A 584 -27.04 44.17 8.79
N SER A 585 -26.26 43.19 8.33
CA SER A 585 -25.69 42.14 9.16
C SER A 585 -24.22 41.88 8.85
N ALA A 586 -23.52 41.24 9.79
CA ALA A 586 -22.16 40.76 9.56
C ALA A 586 -21.91 39.47 10.33
N TYR A 587 -21.19 38.54 9.69
CA TYR A 587 -20.60 37.40 10.39
C TYR A 587 -19.35 37.85 11.13
N LEU A 588 -19.18 37.38 12.37
CA LEU A 588 -17.99 37.67 13.17
C LEU A 588 -16.97 36.52 13.03
N PRO A 589 -15.82 36.74 12.37
CA PRO A 589 -14.76 35.73 12.31
C PRO A 589 -13.98 35.65 13.63
N ASP A 590 -13.37 34.49 13.91
CA ASP A 590 -12.36 34.28 14.96
C ASP A 590 -12.79 34.65 16.40
N VAL A 591 -14.09 34.53 16.70
CA VAL A 591 -14.67 34.85 18.02
C VAL A 591 -14.61 33.71 19.05
N TYR A 592 -14.25 32.50 18.61
CA TYR A 592 -14.09 31.33 19.46
C TYR A 592 -12.71 31.34 20.12
N ILE A 593 -12.68 31.33 21.46
CA ILE A 593 -11.45 31.26 22.26
C ILE A 593 -11.12 29.83 22.72
N GLU A 594 -12.14 28.97 22.78
CA GLU A 594 -12.08 27.53 23.08
C GLU A 594 -13.14 26.83 22.22
N GLU A 595 -13.12 25.50 22.14
CA GLU A 595 -13.94 24.68 21.22
C GLU A 595 -15.42 25.12 21.14
N ASN A 596 -16.05 25.47 22.27
CA ASN A 596 -17.45 25.90 22.30
C ASN A 596 -17.66 27.30 22.88
N ARG A 597 -16.60 28.06 23.17
CA ARG A 597 -16.68 29.30 23.94
C ARG A 597 -16.34 30.50 23.09
N ILE A 598 -17.26 31.45 23.06
CA ILE A 598 -17.18 32.71 22.34
C ILE A 598 -16.93 33.82 23.31
N LYS A 599 -16.01 34.72 22.96
CA LYS A 599 -15.80 35.99 23.65
C LYS A 599 -15.49 37.07 22.62
N THR A 600 -16.37 38.07 22.52
CA THR A 600 -16.19 39.14 21.53
C THR A 600 -16.81 40.45 21.99
N GLU A 601 -16.42 41.54 21.32
CA GLU A 601 -16.91 42.88 21.55
C GLU A 601 -17.53 43.42 20.25
N ILE A 602 -18.74 43.96 20.33
CA ILE A 602 -19.50 44.47 19.20
C ILE A 602 -19.68 45.97 19.41
N ALA A 603 -19.17 46.77 18.48
CA ALA A 603 -19.38 48.21 18.47
C ALA A 603 -20.86 48.51 18.20
N VAL A 604 -21.41 49.45 18.97
CA VAL A 604 -22.81 49.87 18.88
C VAL A 604 -22.86 51.37 18.60
N ASP A 605 -23.32 51.74 17.41
CA ASP A 605 -23.48 53.14 17.03
C ASP A 605 -24.62 53.81 17.83
N GLY A 606 -24.52 55.13 18.05
CA GLY A 606 -25.51 55.88 18.83
C GLY A 606 -26.91 55.97 18.17
N ASP A 607 -27.05 55.64 16.89
CA ASP A 607 -28.32 55.62 16.17
C ASP A 607 -28.98 54.22 16.13
N MET A 608 -28.34 53.20 16.72
CA MET A 608 -28.87 51.85 16.79
C MET A 608 -29.99 51.74 17.81
N ARG A 609 -31.04 50.99 17.47
CA ARG A 609 -32.18 50.74 18.36
C ARG A 609 -32.15 49.35 18.95
N ASN A 610 -31.80 48.35 18.15
CA ASN A 610 -31.70 46.96 18.57
C ASN A 610 -30.48 46.30 17.93
N LEU A 611 -29.94 45.30 18.62
CA LEU A 611 -28.89 44.42 18.12
C LEU A 611 -29.40 43.00 18.23
N ARG A 612 -29.38 42.23 17.14
CA ARG A 612 -29.72 40.80 17.15
C ARG A 612 -28.44 40.00 16.96
N ILE A 613 -28.23 39.02 17.82
CA ILE A 613 -27.12 38.09 17.77
C ILE A 613 -27.70 36.71 17.48
N ASP A 614 -27.26 36.14 16.37
CA ASP A 614 -27.58 34.80 15.97
C ASP A 614 -26.38 33.92 16.31
N PRO A 615 -26.48 33.12 17.38
CA PRO A 615 -25.33 32.44 17.95
C PRO A 615 -24.79 31.29 17.09
N ALA A 616 -25.54 30.82 16.09
CA ALA A 616 -25.18 29.73 15.18
C ALA A 616 -26.12 29.73 13.95
N ASP A 617 -25.66 29.21 12.81
CA ASP A 617 -26.49 28.94 11.61
C ASP A 617 -27.25 27.59 11.73
N LYS A 618 -27.57 27.16 12.97
CA LYS A 618 -28.17 25.85 13.27
C LYS A 618 -28.91 25.86 14.61
N LYS A 619 -29.76 24.84 14.82
CA LYS A 619 -30.34 24.54 16.14
C LYS A 619 -29.20 24.38 17.15
N CYS A 620 -29.30 25.05 18.29
CA CYS A 620 -28.20 25.12 19.24
C CYS A 620 -28.69 25.29 20.68
N MET A 621 -27.77 25.06 21.61
CA MET A 621 -27.90 25.47 23.00
C MET A 621 -26.87 26.53 23.31
N VAL A 622 -27.30 27.58 24.00
CA VAL A 622 -26.45 28.70 24.39
C VAL A 622 -26.42 28.84 25.91
N LYS A 623 -25.23 28.92 26.48
CA LYS A 623 -25.00 29.42 27.84
C LYS A 623 -24.43 30.83 27.75
N LEU A 624 -25.26 31.84 27.97
CA LEU A 624 -24.83 33.23 28.09
C LEU A 624 -24.12 33.41 29.44
N ILE A 625 -22.80 33.57 29.39
CA ILE A 625 -21.91 33.75 30.55
C ILE A 625 -21.87 35.23 30.94
N GLU A 626 -21.65 36.11 29.95
CA GLU A 626 -21.54 37.55 30.14
C GLU A 626 -22.27 38.30 29.01
N LEU A 627 -23.01 39.34 29.38
CA LEU A 627 -23.61 40.29 28.44
C LEU A 627 -23.57 41.68 29.09
N ARG A 628 -22.66 42.53 28.63
CA ARG A 628 -22.47 43.88 29.18
C ARG A 628 -22.46 44.92 28.08
N LEU A 629 -23.13 46.05 28.32
CA LEU A 629 -23.03 47.24 27.49
C LEU A 629 -22.32 48.33 28.29
N ASN A 630 -21.18 48.83 27.80
CA ASN A 630 -20.35 49.84 28.49
C ASN A 630 -20.07 49.47 29.97
N GLU A 631 -19.61 48.23 30.19
CA GLU A 631 -19.31 47.63 31.50
C GLU A 631 -20.53 47.38 32.42
N GLN A 632 -21.76 47.67 31.97
CA GLN A 632 -22.98 47.42 32.74
C GLN A 632 -23.70 46.15 32.26
N GLU A 633 -24.07 45.26 33.19
CA GLU A 633 -24.82 44.04 32.88
C GLU A 633 -26.16 44.36 32.21
N VAL A 634 -26.43 43.75 31.05
CA VAL A 634 -27.70 43.87 30.35
C VAL A 634 -28.72 42.93 31.01
N PRO A 635 -29.82 43.44 31.61
CA PRO A 635 -30.75 42.57 32.30
C PRO A 635 -31.52 41.67 31.32
N GLN A 636 -31.52 40.35 31.53
CA GLN A 636 -32.25 39.35 30.73
C GLN A 636 -33.77 39.36 30.97
N SER A 637 -34.39 40.55 30.95
CA SER A 637 -35.83 40.77 31.06
C SER A 637 -36.40 41.19 29.70
N ARG A 638 -37.69 40.93 29.45
CA ARG A 638 -38.37 41.27 28.18
C ARG A 638 -38.26 42.75 27.76
N LYS A 639 -37.92 43.63 28.72
CA LYS A 639 -37.69 45.06 28.46
C LYS A 639 -36.39 45.30 27.68
N TYR A 640 -35.34 44.50 27.92
CA TYR A 640 -34.00 44.73 27.36
C TYR A 640 -33.47 43.57 26.51
N PHE A 641 -34.02 42.36 26.67
CA PHE A 641 -33.58 41.15 25.99
C PHE A 641 -34.78 40.33 25.53
N GLU A 642 -34.80 39.99 24.24
CA GLU A 642 -35.77 39.11 23.60
C GLU A 642 -35.06 37.97 22.89
N THR A 643 -35.68 36.81 22.81
CA THR A 643 -35.11 35.65 22.13
C THR A 643 -36.23 34.74 21.64
N ASN A 644 -35.99 34.05 20.53
CA ASN A 644 -36.88 32.97 20.06
C ASN A 644 -36.53 31.60 20.69
N GLY A 645 -35.46 31.54 21.49
CA GLY A 645 -35.07 30.36 22.25
C GLY A 645 -35.84 30.22 23.57
N ARG A 646 -35.82 29.02 24.13
CA ARG A 646 -36.46 28.72 25.41
C ARG A 646 -35.44 28.63 26.53
N MET A 647 -35.68 29.39 27.60
CA MET A 647 -34.80 29.40 28.77
C MET A 647 -35.01 28.13 29.62
N LEU A 648 -33.95 27.35 29.81
CA LEU A 648 -33.92 26.18 30.71
C LEU A 648 -33.62 26.59 32.16
N ARG A 649 -32.62 27.46 32.32
CA ARG A 649 -32.14 28.07 33.56
C ARG A 649 -31.62 29.47 33.23
N LYS A 650 -31.35 30.31 34.23
CA LYS A 650 -30.80 31.66 34.01
C LYS A 650 -29.58 31.61 33.09
N GLY A 651 -29.64 32.34 31.98
CA GLY A 651 -28.60 32.40 30.94
C GLY A 651 -28.44 31.14 30.09
N SER A 652 -29.31 30.13 30.19
CA SER A 652 -29.23 28.90 29.39
C SER A 652 -30.45 28.78 28.47
N TYR A 653 -30.23 28.82 27.17
CA TYR A 653 -31.28 28.84 26.15
C TYR A 653 -31.12 27.66 25.18
N VAL A 654 -32.23 27.08 24.75
CA VAL A 654 -32.26 26.09 23.65
C VAL A 654 -33.05 26.68 22.49
N PHE A 655 -32.54 26.47 21.29
CA PHE A 655 -33.12 26.92 20.03
C PHE A 655 -33.38 25.71 19.13
N ASP A 656 -34.66 25.43 18.80
CA ASP A 656 -35.07 24.37 17.85
C ASP A 656 -35.27 24.88 16.42
N THR A 657 -34.79 26.08 16.13
CA THR A 657 -34.80 26.70 14.81
C THR A 657 -33.39 26.80 14.24
N LYS A 658 -33.27 26.82 12.91
CA LYS A 658 -32.01 27.11 12.20
C LYS A 658 -31.66 28.61 12.20
N ASP A 659 -32.54 29.45 12.74
CA ASP A 659 -32.39 30.89 12.86
C ASP A 659 -32.49 31.32 14.34
N PRO A 660 -31.56 30.87 15.22
CA PRO A 660 -31.58 31.23 16.63
C PRO A 660 -31.33 32.74 16.78
N ASN A 661 -32.10 33.41 17.63
CA ASN A 661 -32.04 34.87 17.78
C ASN A 661 -31.98 35.27 19.25
N MET A 662 -31.04 36.16 19.57
CA MET A 662 -30.99 36.92 20.81
C MET A 662 -30.93 38.42 20.52
N THR A 663 -32.01 39.14 20.77
CA THR A 663 -32.16 40.58 20.51
C THR A 663 -31.98 41.40 21.79
N ILE A 664 -31.03 42.33 21.76
CA ILE A 664 -30.77 43.34 22.79
C ILE A 664 -31.43 44.65 22.38
N LYS A 665 -32.27 45.21 23.25
CA LYS A 665 -32.92 46.52 23.04
C LYS A 665 -32.07 47.63 23.66
N LEU A 666 -31.52 48.50 22.82
CA LEU A 666 -30.43 49.41 23.18
C LEU A 666 -30.90 50.79 23.68
N ARG A 667 -32.09 51.24 23.27
CA ARG A 667 -32.58 52.64 23.48
C ARG A 667 -32.41 53.20 24.89
N GLU A 668 -32.62 52.39 25.92
CA GLU A 668 -32.56 52.82 27.33
C GLU A 668 -31.21 52.52 28.01
N LEU A 669 -30.30 51.84 27.31
CA LEU A 669 -29.01 51.38 27.83
C LEU A 669 -27.82 52.16 27.24
N MET A 670 -27.99 52.79 26.08
CA MET A 670 -26.93 53.54 25.41
C MET A 670 -26.59 54.85 26.13
N LYS A 671 -25.30 55.19 26.12
CA LYS A 671 -24.75 56.48 26.56
C LYS A 671 -24.43 57.35 25.34
N PRO A 672 -24.37 58.69 25.48
CA PRO A 672 -23.84 59.56 24.43
C PRO A 672 -22.40 59.18 24.07
N GLY A 673 -22.10 59.00 22.77
CA GLY A 673 -20.78 58.60 22.26
C GLY A 673 -20.72 57.15 21.80
N ASP A 674 -19.52 56.58 21.73
CA ASP A 674 -19.29 55.20 21.30
C ASP A 674 -19.78 54.23 22.38
N ASN A 675 -20.52 53.21 21.98
CA ASN A 675 -21.00 52.16 22.87
C ASN A 675 -20.38 50.81 22.47
N LEU A 676 -20.12 49.95 23.45
CA LEU A 676 -19.50 48.65 23.23
C LEU A 676 -20.27 47.56 23.98
N LEU A 677 -20.72 46.54 23.24
CA LEU A 677 -21.35 45.35 23.79
C LEU A 677 -20.31 44.23 23.91
N GLN A 678 -20.03 43.82 25.14
CA GLN A 678 -19.21 42.65 25.44
C GLN A 678 -20.11 41.43 25.64
N ILE A 679 -19.83 40.36 24.90
CA ILE A 679 -20.54 39.09 25.03
C ILE A 679 -19.56 37.94 25.26
N GLU A 680 -19.91 37.10 26.22
CA GLU A 680 -19.27 35.82 26.44
C GLU A 680 -20.34 34.73 26.55
N MET A 681 -20.23 33.69 25.74
CA MET A 681 -21.20 32.60 25.75
C MET A 681 -20.57 31.28 25.32
N GLU A 682 -21.12 30.17 25.79
CA GLU A 682 -20.88 28.86 25.20
C GLU A 682 -22.00 28.55 24.21
N VAL A 683 -21.64 28.04 23.03
CA VAL A 683 -22.59 27.64 21.98
C VAL A 683 -22.29 26.21 21.56
N VAL A 684 -23.31 25.36 21.62
CA VAL A 684 -23.24 23.95 21.21
C VAL A 684 -24.30 23.71 20.14
N PRO A 685 -23.93 23.40 18.89
CA PRO A 685 -24.87 22.95 17.87
C PRO A 685 -25.54 21.63 18.30
N LEU A 686 -26.83 21.48 17.99
CA LEU A 686 -27.62 20.31 18.36
C LEU A 686 -28.14 19.58 17.11
N PRO A 687 -28.14 18.23 17.11
CA PRO A 687 -28.92 17.47 16.15
C PRO A 687 -30.42 17.77 16.26
N ASP A 688 -31.14 17.68 15.15
CA ASP A 688 -32.55 18.09 15.07
C ASP A 688 -33.46 17.43 16.12
N ALA A 689 -33.34 16.10 16.27
CA ALA A 689 -34.13 15.33 17.24
C ALA A 689 -33.85 15.74 18.69
N LEU A 690 -32.58 16.01 19.03
CA LEU A 690 -32.20 16.38 20.39
C LEU A 690 -32.70 17.78 20.77
N ALA A 691 -32.63 18.73 19.84
CA ALA A 691 -33.19 20.07 20.05
C ALA A 691 -34.70 20.02 20.29
N GLU A 692 -35.41 19.19 19.51
CA GLU A 692 -36.87 18.97 19.65
C GLU A 692 -37.21 18.31 20.99
N ASP A 693 -36.48 17.27 21.39
CA ASP A 693 -36.67 16.59 22.68
C ASP A 693 -36.46 17.53 23.87
N LEU A 694 -35.41 18.36 23.83
CA LEU A 694 -35.15 19.37 24.87
C LEU A 694 -36.25 20.44 24.93
N MET A 695 -36.75 20.88 23.77
CA MET A 695 -37.88 21.81 23.67
C MET A 695 -39.22 21.20 24.12
N ALA A 696 -39.41 19.90 23.93
CA ALA A 696 -40.59 19.18 24.41
C ALA A 696 -40.53 18.92 25.92
N ALA A 697 -39.37 18.55 26.47
CA ALA A 697 -39.19 18.29 27.90
C ALA A 697 -39.50 19.52 28.75
N THR A 698 -39.19 20.71 28.25
CA THR A 698 -39.53 21.97 28.90
C THR A 698 -41.03 22.27 28.90
N LYS A 699 -41.85 21.66 28.01
CA LYS A 699 -43.32 21.86 28.01
C LYS A 699 -44.02 21.19 29.21
N LYS A 700 -43.38 20.24 29.92
CA LYS A 700 -44.00 19.45 31.00
C LYS A 700 -43.84 20.03 32.42
N LEU A 701 -43.38 21.27 32.57
CA LEU A 701 -43.12 21.90 33.89
C LEU A 701 -44.15 22.96 34.31
N PHE A 702 -45.38 22.87 33.82
CA PHE A 702 -46.51 23.67 34.30
C PHE A 702 -47.67 22.78 34.73
#